data_AF-M4FJ19-F1
#
_entry.id   AF-M4FJ19-F1
#
_cell.length_a   1.000
_cell.length_b   1.000
_cell.length_c   1.000
_cell.angle_alpha   90.00
_cell.angle_beta   90.00
_cell.angle_gamma   90.00
#
_symmetry.space_group_name_H-M   'P 1'
#
loop_
_entity.id
_entity.type
_entity.pdbx_description
1 polymer ?
#
loop_
_entity_poly.entity_id
_entity_poly.type
_entity_poly.pdbx_seq_one_letter_code
_entity_poly.pdbx_strand_id
1 'polypeptide(L)'
;MFRMKLMETLNQCINAGHEMTKAIAIAQFNDDSPEARKITRRWRIGEAADLVGVSSQAIRDAEKAGRLPHPDMEIRGRVEQRVGYTIEQINHMRDVFGTRLRRAEDVFPPVIGVAAHKGGVYKTSVSVHLAQDLALKGLRVLLVEGNDPQGTASMYHGWVPDLHIHAEDTLLPFYLGEKDDVTYAIKPTCWPGLDIIPSCLALHRIETELMGKFDEGKLPTDPHLMLRLAIETVAHDYDVIVIDSAPNLGIGTINVVCAADVLIVPTPAELFDYTSALQFFDMLRDLLKNVDLKGFEPDVRILLTKYSNSNGSQSPWMEEQIRDAWGSMVLKNVVRETDEVGKGQIRMRTVFEQAIDQRSSTGAWRNALSIWEPIMKRAPVIPKHTLNTQPVEDTSLSTPAAPMVDSLIARVGVMARGNAITLPVCGRDVKFTLEVLRGDSVEKTSRVWSGNERDQELLTEDALDDLIPSFLLTGQQTPAFGRRVSGVIEIADGSRRRKAAALTESDYRVLVGELDDEQMAALSRLGNDYRPTSAYERGQRYASRLQNEFAGNISALADAENISRKIITRCINTAKLPKSVVALFSHPGELSARSGDALQKAFTDKEELLKQQASNLHEQKKAGVIFEAEEVITLLTSVLKTSSASRTSLSSRHQFAPGATVLYKGDKMVLNLDRSRVPTECIEKIEAILKELEKPAP
;
A
#
# COMPACT_ATOMS: atom_id res chain seq x y z
N MET A 1 13.50 43.47 -16.15
CA MET A 1 13.37 42.67 -14.92
C MET A 1 14.61 41.82 -14.79
N PHE A 2 15.49 42.08 -13.82
CA PHE A 2 16.72 41.30 -13.65
C PHE A 2 16.36 39.86 -13.29
N ARG A 3 16.79 38.89 -14.11
CA ARG A 3 16.57 37.47 -13.87
C ARG A 3 17.43 37.09 -12.66
N MET A 4 16.78 36.69 -11.56
CA MET A 4 17.48 36.18 -10.37
C MET A 4 18.41 35.03 -10.77
N LYS A 5 19.58 34.96 -10.13
CA LYS A 5 20.54 33.89 -10.39
C LYS A 5 20.02 32.58 -9.79
N LEU A 6 20.33 31.45 -10.44
CA LEU A 6 19.87 30.12 -10.01
C LEU A 6 20.10 29.83 -8.53
N MET A 7 21.27 30.18 -7.99
CA MET A 7 21.58 29.98 -6.56
C MET A 7 20.67 30.77 -5.62
N GLU A 8 20.30 32.00 -5.98
CA GLU A 8 19.37 32.80 -5.18
C GLU A 8 17.95 32.21 -5.24
N THR A 9 17.53 31.72 -6.42
CA THR A 9 16.26 31.01 -6.59
C THR A 9 16.22 29.72 -5.76
N LEU A 10 17.29 28.92 -5.78
CA LEU A 10 17.38 27.70 -4.98
C LEU A 10 17.32 28.01 -3.47
N ASN A 11 18.05 29.03 -3.00
CA ASN A 11 17.99 29.46 -1.60
C ASN A 11 16.58 29.91 -1.20
N GLN A 12 15.87 30.63 -2.06
CA GLN A 12 14.47 31.00 -1.81
C GLN A 12 13.56 29.77 -1.77
N CYS A 13 13.73 28.82 -2.68
CA CYS A 13 12.97 27.56 -2.67
C CYS A 13 13.22 26.76 -1.39
N ILE A 14 14.46 26.67 -0.92
CA ILE A 14 14.81 25.98 0.33
C ILE A 14 14.13 26.66 1.53
N ASN A 15 14.26 27.98 1.65
CA ASN A 15 13.64 28.74 2.75
C ASN A 15 12.10 28.60 2.73
N ALA A 16 11.48 28.70 1.55
CA ALA A 16 10.04 28.49 1.41
C ALA A 16 9.63 27.04 1.76
N GLY A 17 10.47 26.06 1.43
CA GLY A 17 10.28 24.66 1.79
C GLY A 17 10.35 24.42 3.31
N HIS A 18 11.27 25.08 4.02
CA HIS A 18 11.34 25.01 5.49
C HIS A 18 10.09 25.60 6.14
N GLU A 19 9.63 26.77 5.69
CA GLU A 19 8.38 27.37 6.18
C GLU A 19 7.16 26.49 5.89
N MET A 20 7.10 25.87 4.71
CA MET A 20 6.05 24.91 4.36
C MET A 20 6.09 23.68 5.28
N THR A 21 7.27 23.13 5.56
CA THR A 21 7.46 21.97 6.44
C THR A 21 6.98 22.28 7.86
N LYS A 22 7.33 23.46 8.37
CA LYS A 22 6.86 23.97 9.66
C LYS A 22 5.34 24.12 9.71
N ALA A 23 4.73 24.70 8.67
CA ALA A 23 3.28 24.86 8.59
C ALA A 23 2.54 23.52 8.54
N ILE A 24 3.09 22.52 7.84
CA ILE A 24 2.54 21.15 7.81
C ILE A 24 2.65 20.51 9.20
N ALA A 25 3.80 20.62 9.87
CA ALA A 25 3.99 20.11 11.22
C ALA A 25 2.95 20.69 12.21
N ILE A 26 2.77 22.02 12.20
CA ILE A 26 1.77 22.69 13.03
C ILE A 26 0.35 22.21 12.68
N ALA A 27 0.01 22.09 11.39
CA ALA A 27 -1.31 21.61 10.97
C ALA A 27 -1.57 20.16 11.39
N GLN A 28 -0.51 19.35 11.50
CA GLN A 28 -0.58 17.93 11.79
C GLN A 28 -0.55 17.60 13.28
N PHE A 29 0.21 18.37 14.06
CA PHE A 29 0.42 18.13 15.49
C PHE A 29 -0.18 19.22 16.39
N ASN A 30 -0.81 20.25 15.81
CA ASN A 30 -1.30 21.48 16.48
C ASN A 30 -0.20 22.33 17.13
N ASP A 31 1.06 21.96 16.93
CA ASP A 31 2.27 22.57 17.46
C ASP A 31 3.45 22.10 16.57
N ASP A 32 4.55 22.84 16.54
CA ASP A 32 5.80 22.38 15.94
C ASP A 32 6.68 21.61 16.92
N SER A 33 6.47 21.67 18.24
CA SER A 33 7.31 20.92 19.18
C SER A 33 7.11 19.39 19.14
N PRO A 34 8.19 18.58 19.17
CA PRO A 34 8.10 17.12 19.32
C PRO A 34 7.30 16.69 20.56
N GLU A 35 7.38 17.44 21.66
CA GLU A 35 6.72 17.15 22.94
C GLU A 35 5.19 17.31 22.89
N ALA A 36 4.67 18.06 21.93
CA ALA A 36 3.24 18.18 21.70
C ALA A 36 2.63 16.87 21.18
N ARG A 37 3.44 16.00 20.59
CA ARG A 37 2.99 14.71 20.11
C ARG A 37 2.67 13.80 21.30
N LYS A 38 1.38 13.52 21.51
CA LYS A 38 0.91 12.65 22.60
C LYS A 38 -0.03 11.56 22.10
N ILE A 39 0.01 10.41 22.77
CA ILE A 39 -0.96 9.35 22.58
C ILE A 39 -2.22 9.70 23.36
N THR A 40 -3.32 9.88 22.66
CA THR A 40 -4.62 10.23 23.28
C THR A 40 -5.47 9.00 23.59
N ARG A 41 -5.13 7.82 23.04
CA ARG A 41 -5.84 6.57 23.33
C ARG A 41 -5.70 6.20 24.81
N ARG A 42 -6.82 5.77 25.40
CA ARG A 42 -6.88 5.15 26.72
C ARG A 42 -7.36 3.70 26.57
N TRP A 43 -6.71 2.77 27.26
CA TRP A 43 -7.03 1.34 27.25
C TRP A 43 -8.04 1.03 28.34
N ARG A 44 -9.11 0.33 28.00
CA ARG A 44 -10.10 -0.06 29.02
C ARG A 44 -9.52 -1.11 29.95
N ILE A 45 -10.13 -1.29 31.13
CA ILE A 45 -9.64 -2.25 32.14
C ILE A 45 -9.51 -3.69 31.64
N GLY A 46 -10.33 -4.11 30.67
CA GLY A 46 -10.17 -5.41 30.01
C GLY A 46 -8.86 -5.47 29.21
N GLU A 47 -8.66 -4.51 28.30
CA GLU A 47 -7.45 -4.43 27.48
C GLU A 47 -6.18 -4.25 28.34
N ALA A 48 -6.26 -3.42 29.40
CA ALA A 48 -5.17 -3.22 30.34
C ALA A 48 -4.84 -4.52 31.10
N ALA A 49 -5.86 -5.26 31.57
CA ALA A 49 -5.68 -6.55 32.22
C ALA A 49 -4.98 -7.56 31.29
N ASP A 50 -5.40 -7.64 30.02
CA ASP A 50 -4.78 -8.51 29.01
C ASP A 50 -3.31 -8.13 28.78
N LEU A 51 -3.01 -6.83 28.67
CA LEU A 51 -1.65 -6.32 28.49
C LEU A 51 -0.75 -6.56 29.71
N VAL A 52 -1.30 -6.43 30.92
CA VAL A 52 -0.59 -6.70 32.18
C VAL A 52 -0.43 -8.21 32.41
N GLY A 53 -1.31 -9.05 31.86
CA GLY A 53 -1.32 -10.49 32.09
C GLY A 53 -2.02 -10.90 33.39
N VAL A 54 -3.02 -10.13 33.84
CA VAL A 54 -3.81 -10.39 35.06
C VAL A 54 -5.30 -10.29 34.75
N SER A 55 -6.18 -10.56 35.73
CA SER A 55 -7.62 -10.34 35.54
C SER A 55 -8.01 -8.88 35.79
N SER A 56 -9.07 -8.39 35.16
CA SER A 56 -9.60 -7.04 35.46
C SER A 56 -10.02 -6.89 36.92
N GLN A 57 -10.38 -7.99 37.61
CA GLN A 57 -10.69 -7.97 39.02
C GLN A 57 -9.44 -7.77 39.88
N ALA A 58 -8.31 -8.41 39.52
CA ALA A 58 -7.04 -8.20 40.22
C ALA A 58 -6.59 -6.73 40.19
N ILE A 59 -6.80 -6.04 39.06
CA ILE A 59 -6.55 -4.59 38.97
C ILE A 59 -7.44 -3.82 39.95
N ARG A 60 -8.76 -4.08 39.96
CA ARG A 60 -9.70 -3.40 40.87
C ARG A 60 -9.37 -3.64 42.34
N ASP A 61 -8.99 -4.86 42.68
CA ASP A 61 -8.63 -5.23 44.05
C ASP A 61 -7.33 -4.54 44.48
N ALA A 62 -6.34 -4.46 43.59
CA ALA A 62 -5.10 -3.73 43.84
C ALA A 62 -5.31 -2.22 43.99
N GLU A 63 -6.18 -1.61 43.19
CA GLU A 63 -6.59 -0.20 43.35
C GLU A 63 -7.32 0.02 44.69
N LYS A 64 -8.25 -0.87 45.06
CA LYS A 64 -8.99 -0.79 46.34
C LYS A 64 -8.08 -0.97 47.55
N ALA A 65 -7.06 -1.82 47.42
CA ALA A 65 -6.06 -2.07 48.45
C ALA A 65 -4.96 -0.98 48.51
N GLY A 66 -5.00 0.03 47.63
CA GLY A 66 -3.99 1.10 47.56
C GLY A 66 -2.63 0.66 47.00
N ARG A 67 -2.53 -0.53 46.40
CA ARG A 67 -1.32 -0.99 45.69
C ARG A 67 -1.15 -0.34 44.33
N LEU A 68 -2.25 0.09 43.71
CA LEU A 68 -2.28 0.90 42.50
C LEU A 68 -2.96 2.24 42.79
N PRO A 69 -2.60 3.32 42.07
CA PRO A 69 -3.33 4.58 42.14
C PRO A 69 -4.81 4.40 41.82
N HIS A 70 -5.65 5.29 42.34
CA HIS A 70 -7.05 5.34 41.94
C HIS A 70 -7.16 5.60 40.42
N PRO A 71 -8.13 4.95 39.74
CA PRO A 71 -8.30 5.12 38.31
C PRO A 71 -8.79 6.53 37.97
N ASP A 72 -8.40 7.02 36.81
CA ASP A 72 -8.98 8.25 36.26
C ASP A 72 -10.46 8.04 35.95
N MET A 73 -11.31 8.91 36.48
CA MET A 73 -12.77 8.88 36.32
C MET A 73 -13.25 10.10 35.53
N GLU A 74 -14.26 9.91 34.70
CA GLU A 74 -14.96 10.99 34.01
C GLU A 74 -16.48 10.82 34.09
N ILE A 75 -17.19 11.94 34.10
CA ILE A 75 -18.65 11.97 34.08
C ILE A 75 -19.11 11.96 32.62
N ARG A 76 -19.77 10.87 32.19
CA ARG A 76 -20.48 10.81 30.90
C ARG A 76 -21.98 10.86 31.12
N GLY A 77 -22.58 12.02 30.89
CA GLY A 77 -24.00 12.26 31.16
C GLY A 77 -24.27 12.28 32.67
N ARG A 78 -24.91 11.23 33.19
CA ARG A 78 -25.22 11.07 34.63
C ARG A 78 -24.43 9.96 35.33
N VAL A 79 -23.52 9.30 34.62
CA VAL A 79 -22.80 8.13 35.13
C VAL A 79 -21.31 8.44 35.15
N GLU A 80 -20.69 8.21 36.31
CA GLU A 80 -19.24 8.26 36.47
C GLU A 80 -18.64 6.95 35.96
N GLN A 81 -17.67 7.05 35.06
CA GLN A 81 -17.04 5.90 34.41
C GLN A 81 -15.52 6.09 34.34
N ARG A 82 -14.80 4.97 34.30
CA ARG A 82 -13.35 4.99 34.11
C ARG A 82 -13.00 5.50 32.72
N VAL A 83 -12.07 6.45 32.64
CA VAL A 83 -11.54 6.96 31.36
C VAL A 83 -10.76 5.86 30.62
N GLY A 84 -10.12 4.96 31.37
CA GLY A 84 -9.15 3.98 30.89
C GLY A 84 -7.73 4.39 31.26
N TYR A 85 -6.75 3.58 30.88
CA TYR A 85 -5.37 3.69 31.34
C TYR A 85 -4.44 4.14 30.22
N THR A 86 -3.36 4.84 30.58
CA THR A 86 -2.22 5.10 29.70
C THR A 86 -1.26 3.91 29.65
N ILE A 87 -0.31 3.96 28.72
CA ILE A 87 0.75 2.95 28.62
C ILE A 87 1.66 2.99 29.86
N GLU A 88 1.95 4.18 30.40
CA GLU A 88 2.73 4.33 31.64
C GLU A 88 2.01 3.70 32.83
N GLN A 89 0.70 3.93 32.96
CA GLN A 89 -0.11 3.29 34.01
C GLN A 89 -0.11 1.77 33.86
N ILE A 90 -0.22 1.25 32.63
CA ILE A 90 -0.13 -0.19 32.33
C ILE A 90 1.26 -0.74 32.69
N ASN A 91 2.33 -0.02 32.34
CA ASN A 91 3.69 -0.42 32.70
C ASN A 91 3.92 -0.40 34.22
N HIS A 92 3.39 0.60 34.92
CA HIS A 92 3.42 0.63 36.38
C HIS A 92 2.65 -0.56 37.00
N MET A 93 1.50 -0.93 36.43
CA MET A 93 0.79 -2.15 36.84
C MET A 93 1.66 -3.40 36.64
N ARG A 94 2.34 -3.52 35.50
CA ARG A 94 3.28 -4.63 35.25
C ARG A 94 4.39 -4.69 36.28
N ASP A 95 4.92 -3.54 36.71
CA ASP A 95 5.93 -3.47 37.76
C ASP A 95 5.35 -3.93 39.11
N VAL A 96 4.14 -3.49 39.48
CA VAL A 96 3.45 -3.86 40.73
C VAL A 96 3.04 -5.34 40.78
N PHE A 97 2.71 -5.93 39.64
CA PHE A 97 2.36 -7.35 39.52
C PHE A 97 3.55 -8.25 39.16
N GLY A 98 4.73 -7.68 38.86
CA GLY A 98 5.92 -8.44 38.46
C GLY A 98 5.78 -9.13 37.09
N THR A 99 4.98 -8.59 36.17
CA THR A 99 4.70 -9.19 34.86
C THR A 99 5.45 -8.53 33.71
N ARG A 100 6.26 -7.50 33.98
CA ARG A 100 7.01 -6.78 32.95
C ARG A 100 8.06 -7.66 32.31
N LEU A 101 8.05 -7.71 30.98
CA LEU A 101 9.07 -8.43 30.21
C LEU A 101 10.37 -7.64 30.24
N ARG A 102 11.48 -8.34 30.48
CA ARG A 102 12.85 -7.81 30.43
C ARG A 102 13.76 -8.85 29.80
N ARG A 103 14.71 -8.39 28.99
CA ARG A 103 15.85 -9.20 28.55
C ARG A 103 16.79 -9.43 29.74
N ALA A 104 17.48 -10.56 29.79
CA ALA A 104 18.57 -10.77 30.74
C ALA A 104 19.72 -9.77 30.44
N GLU A 105 20.33 -9.20 31.48
CA GLU A 105 21.29 -8.09 31.30
C GLU A 105 22.48 -8.46 30.42
N ASP A 106 22.98 -9.69 30.54
CA ASP A 106 24.14 -10.25 29.85
C ASP A 106 23.89 -10.64 28.38
N VAL A 107 22.66 -10.57 27.88
CA VAL A 107 22.27 -11.28 26.65
C VAL A 107 22.41 -10.57 25.30
N PHE A 108 22.71 -9.30 25.11
CA PHE A 108 22.53 -8.62 23.80
C PHE A 108 21.08 -8.67 23.23
N PRO A 109 20.47 -7.52 22.90
CA PRO A 109 19.10 -7.51 22.38
C PRO A 109 19.02 -8.09 20.98
N PRO A 110 17.94 -8.85 20.65
CA PRO A 110 17.68 -9.22 19.28
C PRO A 110 17.49 -7.96 18.42
N VAL A 111 18.14 -7.95 17.26
CA VAL A 111 18.08 -6.88 16.27
C VAL A 111 17.26 -7.33 15.07
N ILE A 112 16.16 -6.63 14.80
CA ILE A 112 15.25 -6.95 13.71
C ILE A 112 15.36 -5.85 12.66
N GLY A 113 15.96 -6.17 11.52
CA GLY A 113 16.01 -5.28 10.36
C GLY A 113 14.79 -5.46 9.47
N VAL A 114 14.22 -4.38 8.97
CA VAL A 114 13.20 -4.42 7.92
C VAL A 114 13.77 -3.77 6.66
N ALA A 115 13.96 -4.56 5.61
CA ALA A 115 14.60 -4.11 4.39
C ALA A 115 13.86 -4.56 3.13
N ALA A 116 13.80 -3.67 2.14
CA ALA A 116 13.26 -3.95 0.82
C ALA A 116 13.71 -2.89 -0.18
N HIS A 117 13.99 -3.30 -1.41
CA HIS A 117 14.43 -2.42 -2.48
C HIS A 117 13.33 -1.50 -3.02
N LYS A 118 12.09 -1.99 -3.13
CA LYS A 118 11.00 -1.21 -3.71
C LYS A 118 10.40 -0.25 -2.67
N GLY A 119 10.14 1.00 -3.09
CA GLY A 119 9.34 1.95 -2.30
C GLY A 119 7.87 1.49 -2.17
N GLY A 120 7.22 1.80 -1.05
CA GLY A 120 5.78 1.52 -0.88
C GLY A 120 5.41 0.05 -0.57
N VAL A 121 6.37 -0.81 -0.21
CA VAL A 121 6.10 -2.21 0.20
C VAL A 121 5.72 -2.39 1.68
N TYR A 122 5.49 -1.28 2.38
CA TYR A 122 5.18 -1.17 3.82
C TYR A 122 6.36 -1.37 4.78
N LYS A 123 7.61 -1.19 4.34
CA LYS A 123 8.82 -1.25 5.18
C LYS A 123 8.72 -0.45 6.48
N THR A 124 8.68 0.89 6.40
CA THR A 124 8.55 1.76 7.57
C THR A 124 7.29 1.51 8.38
N SER A 125 6.19 1.16 7.72
CA SER A 125 4.95 0.82 8.43
C SER A 125 5.12 -0.44 9.28
N VAL A 126 5.76 -1.48 8.76
CA VAL A 126 6.08 -2.70 9.51
C VAL A 126 7.04 -2.38 10.66
N SER A 127 8.10 -1.61 10.41
CA SER A 127 9.09 -1.21 11.42
C SER A 127 8.43 -0.47 12.60
N VAL A 128 7.66 0.58 12.31
CA VAL A 128 6.97 1.40 13.32
C VAL A 128 5.91 0.58 14.07
N HIS A 129 5.08 -0.20 13.38
CA HIS A 129 4.05 -1.01 14.04
C HIS A 129 4.68 -2.10 14.93
N LEU A 130 5.75 -2.74 14.46
CA LEU A 130 6.49 -3.73 15.25
C LEU A 130 7.08 -3.11 16.51
N ALA A 131 7.76 -1.97 16.39
CA ALA A 131 8.37 -1.28 17.52
C ALA A 131 7.33 -0.86 18.57
N GLN A 132 6.20 -0.29 18.14
CA GLN A 132 5.13 0.15 19.02
C GLN A 132 4.41 -1.02 19.71
N ASP A 133 4.21 -2.15 19.03
CA ASP A 133 3.62 -3.34 19.66
C ASP A 133 4.55 -3.97 20.71
N LEU A 134 5.85 -4.03 20.42
CA LEU A 134 6.85 -4.52 21.37
C LEU A 134 6.89 -3.61 22.63
N ALA A 135 6.82 -2.28 22.43
CA ALA A 135 6.70 -1.32 23.54
C ALA A 135 5.36 -1.49 24.30
N LEU A 136 4.25 -1.73 23.60
CA LEU A 136 2.96 -2.04 24.21
C LEU A 136 3.00 -3.28 25.08
N LYS A 137 3.82 -4.28 24.74
CA LYS A 137 4.06 -5.48 25.55
C LYS A 137 4.97 -5.23 26.77
N GLY A 138 5.51 -4.02 26.91
CA GLY A 138 6.26 -3.56 28.06
C GLY A 138 7.78 -3.68 27.93
N LEU A 139 8.28 -4.04 26.74
CA LEU A 139 9.70 -4.08 26.41
C LEU A 139 10.24 -2.65 26.21
N ARG A 140 11.54 -2.47 26.47
CA ARG A 140 12.29 -1.29 26.04
C ARG A 140 12.75 -1.50 24.60
N VAL A 141 12.33 -0.62 23.71
CA VAL A 141 12.55 -0.75 22.27
C VAL A 141 13.33 0.45 21.77
N LEU A 142 14.35 0.19 20.96
CA LEU A 142 14.99 1.23 20.14
C LEU A 142 14.57 1.03 18.68
N LEU A 143 13.99 2.06 18.07
CA LEU A 143 13.76 2.13 16.64
C LEU A 143 14.89 2.93 15.98
N VAL A 144 15.56 2.37 14.99
CA VAL A 144 16.70 3.03 14.31
C VAL A 144 16.34 3.26 12.85
N GLU A 145 16.35 4.51 12.39
CA GLU A 145 16.31 4.78 10.94
C GLU A 145 17.71 4.61 10.35
N GLY A 146 17.98 3.41 9.84
CA GLY A 146 19.32 2.91 9.57
C GLY A 146 20.03 3.51 8.36
N ASN A 147 19.32 4.18 7.44
CA ASN A 147 19.88 5.00 6.35
C ASN A 147 18.81 5.74 5.52
N ASP A 148 17.59 5.99 6.02
CA ASP A 148 16.51 6.59 5.21
C ASP A 148 16.55 8.12 5.32
N PRO A 149 16.98 8.87 4.28
CA PRO A 149 17.07 10.33 4.39
C PRO A 149 15.69 11.00 4.49
N GLN A 150 14.59 10.27 4.27
CA GLN A 150 13.23 10.80 4.37
C GLN A 150 12.70 10.89 5.81
N GLY A 151 13.32 10.19 6.76
CA GLY A 151 12.96 10.22 8.18
C GLY A 151 11.48 9.93 8.48
N THR A 152 10.89 8.97 7.75
CA THR A 152 9.46 8.71 7.87
C THR A 152 9.09 8.17 9.24
N ALA A 153 9.88 7.27 9.83
CA ALA A 153 9.63 6.75 11.16
C ALA A 153 9.78 7.85 12.23
N SER A 154 10.70 8.79 12.05
CA SER A 154 10.82 9.99 12.89
C SER A 154 9.52 10.80 12.90
N MET A 155 8.91 11.03 11.74
CA MET A 155 7.65 11.78 11.64
C MET A 155 6.48 11.10 12.37
N TYR A 156 6.40 9.77 12.40
CA TYR A 156 5.38 9.06 13.20
C TYR A 156 5.42 9.42 14.69
N HIS A 157 6.62 9.76 15.18
CA HIS A 157 6.90 10.02 16.59
C HIS A 157 7.04 11.51 16.92
N GLY A 158 6.77 12.40 15.96
CA GLY A 158 6.78 13.86 16.15
C GLY A 158 8.12 14.54 15.82
N TRP A 159 9.13 13.78 15.41
CA TRP A 159 10.43 14.31 14.99
C TRP A 159 10.38 14.61 13.49
N VAL A 160 10.42 15.89 13.13
CA VAL A 160 10.35 16.32 11.73
C VAL A 160 11.77 16.50 11.19
N PRO A 161 12.18 15.73 10.16
CA PRO A 161 13.49 15.88 9.54
C PRO A 161 13.75 17.31 9.06
N ASP A 162 14.99 17.77 9.19
CA ASP A 162 15.46 19.11 8.78
C ASP A 162 14.80 20.30 9.51
N LEU A 163 13.81 20.05 10.38
CA LEU A 163 13.23 21.04 11.30
C LEU A 163 13.67 20.81 12.75
N HIS A 164 13.61 19.56 13.23
CA HIS A 164 14.04 19.17 14.59
C HIS A 164 15.28 18.30 14.60
N ILE A 165 15.52 17.58 13.50
CA ILE A 165 16.60 16.61 13.37
C ILE A 165 17.57 17.11 12.31
N HIS A 166 18.80 17.35 12.73
CA HIS A 166 19.91 17.75 11.86
C HIS A 166 21.00 16.68 11.84
N ALA A 167 22.05 16.91 11.05
CA ALA A 167 23.12 15.94 10.86
C ALA A 167 23.68 15.41 12.20
N GLU A 168 23.90 16.31 13.14
CA GLU A 168 24.43 16.07 14.49
C GLU A 168 23.50 15.24 15.40
N ASP A 169 22.23 15.07 15.05
CA ASP A 169 21.24 14.31 15.81
C ASP A 169 21.05 12.88 15.28
N THR A 170 21.82 12.48 14.27
CA THR A 170 21.63 11.22 13.53
C THR A 170 22.83 10.29 13.69
N LEU A 171 22.81 9.15 12.99
CA LEU A 171 23.95 8.24 12.91
C LEU A 171 25.16 8.85 12.15
N LEU A 172 24.98 9.93 11.40
CA LEU A 172 26.02 10.45 10.50
C LEU A 172 27.36 10.77 11.21
N PRO A 173 27.41 11.52 12.33
CA PRO A 173 28.66 11.78 13.05
C PRO A 173 29.40 10.50 13.46
N PHE A 174 28.68 9.46 13.89
CA PHE A 174 29.27 8.16 14.19
C PHE A 174 29.87 7.50 12.94
N TYR A 175 29.13 7.47 11.82
CA TYR A 175 29.64 6.94 10.55
C TYR A 175 30.85 7.71 10.02
N LEU A 176 31.00 9.00 10.35
CA LEU A 176 32.13 9.82 9.93
C LEU A 176 33.33 9.75 10.90
N GLY A 177 33.23 9.00 12.00
CA GLY A 177 34.26 8.90 13.04
C GLY A 177 34.38 10.17 13.90
N GLU A 178 33.33 10.99 13.96
CA GLU A 178 33.27 12.21 14.78
C GLU A 178 32.76 11.93 16.21
N LYS A 179 32.16 10.76 16.43
CA LYS A 179 31.61 10.28 17.70
C LYS A 179 31.92 8.81 17.91
N ASP A 180 32.16 8.44 19.17
CA ASP A 180 32.53 7.07 19.56
C ASP A 180 31.32 6.21 19.98
N ASP A 181 30.19 6.83 20.32
CA ASP A 181 28.92 6.17 20.65
C ASP A 181 27.73 6.93 20.06
N VAL A 182 26.56 6.29 20.01
CA VAL A 182 25.34 6.89 19.40
C VAL A 182 24.31 7.41 20.42
N THR A 183 24.67 7.51 21.70
CA THR A 183 23.76 7.97 22.77
C THR A 183 23.22 9.36 22.49
N TYR A 184 24.04 10.23 21.89
CA TYR A 184 23.67 11.61 21.53
C TYR A 184 22.51 11.69 20.52
N ALA A 185 22.35 10.66 19.69
CA ALA A 185 21.36 10.62 18.61
C ALA A 185 20.01 10.07 19.09
N ILE A 186 19.96 9.45 20.28
CA ILE A 186 18.73 8.87 20.80
C ILE A 186 17.76 9.97 21.21
N LYS A 187 16.53 9.92 20.67
CA LYS A 187 15.43 10.81 21.03
C LYS A 187 14.28 10.01 21.63
N PRO A 188 13.62 10.54 22.68
CA PRO A 188 12.41 9.92 23.22
C PRO A 188 11.27 10.01 22.21
N THR A 189 10.30 9.11 22.31
CA THR A 189 9.06 9.18 21.52
C THR A 189 7.84 9.42 22.39
N CYS A 190 6.70 9.70 21.75
CA CYS A 190 5.40 9.75 22.43
C CYS A 190 4.93 8.39 23.00
N TRP A 191 5.65 7.30 22.73
CA TRP A 191 5.37 5.94 23.20
C TRP A 191 6.28 5.59 24.38
N PRO A 192 5.72 5.31 25.58
CA PRO A 192 6.53 4.90 26.73
C PRO A 192 7.24 3.57 26.49
N GLY A 193 8.57 3.58 26.68
CA GLY A 193 9.42 2.41 26.42
C GLY A 193 9.85 2.25 24.96
N LEU A 194 9.60 3.25 24.11
CA LEU A 194 10.10 3.31 22.74
C LEU A 194 10.91 4.59 22.54
N ASP A 195 12.18 4.43 22.22
CA ASP A 195 13.05 5.52 21.77
C ASP A 195 13.36 5.37 20.28
N ILE A 196 13.88 6.44 19.67
CA ILE A 196 14.24 6.45 18.25
C ILE A 196 15.63 7.06 18.03
N ILE A 197 16.42 6.47 17.13
CA ILE A 197 17.53 7.17 16.46
C ILE A 197 16.99 7.66 15.11
N PRO A 198 16.79 8.98 14.95
CA PRO A 198 16.11 9.55 13.80
C PRO A 198 17.06 9.71 12.60
N SER A 199 16.48 10.07 11.46
CA SER A 199 17.23 10.43 10.25
C SER A 199 16.74 11.73 9.61
N CYS A 200 17.58 12.29 8.75
CA CYS A 200 17.30 13.46 7.91
C CYS A 200 18.07 13.39 6.58
N LEU A 201 17.92 14.40 5.74
CA LEU A 201 18.53 14.42 4.41
C LEU A 201 20.06 14.23 4.44
N ALA A 202 20.71 14.68 5.52
CA ALA A 202 22.15 14.59 5.70
C ALA A 202 22.70 13.15 5.69
N LEU A 203 21.92 12.13 6.03
CA LEU A 203 22.38 10.73 6.03
C LEU A 203 22.81 10.25 4.63
N HIS A 204 22.34 10.88 3.56
CA HIS A 204 22.82 10.54 2.22
C HIS A 204 24.35 10.65 2.08
N ARG A 205 24.99 11.50 2.91
CA ARG A 205 26.45 11.67 2.97
C ARG A 205 27.19 10.39 3.38
N ILE A 206 26.54 9.45 4.08
CA ILE A 206 27.13 8.16 4.45
C ILE A 206 27.57 7.41 3.19
N GLU A 207 26.75 7.39 2.15
CA GLU A 207 27.06 6.69 0.89
C GLU A 207 28.28 7.29 0.17
N THR A 208 28.55 8.59 0.33
CA THR A 208 29.62 9.29 -0.39
C THR A 208 30.89 9.48 0.41
N GLU A 209 30.81 9.61 1.74
CA GLU A 209 31.95 10.00 2.58
C GLU A 209 32.53 8.83 3.39
N LEU A 210 31.74 7.78 3.69
CA LEU A 210 32.14 6.70 4.58
C LEU A 210 33.42 5.99 4.12
N MET A 211 33.51 5.65 2.83
CA MET A 211 34.69 4.98 2.27
C MET A 211 35.95 5.84 2.40
N GLY A 212 35.84 7.16 2.18
CA GLY A 212 36.97 8.07 2.37
C GLY A 212 37.48 8.09 3.81
N LYS A 213 36.57 8.06 4.80
CA LYS A 213 36.95 7.99 6.22
C LYS A 213 37.60 6.67 6.59
N PHE A 214 37.15 5.58 5.97
CA PHE A 214 37.77 4.26 6.13
C PHE A 214 39.20 4.24 5.57
N ASP A 215 39.41 4.74 4.35
CA ASP A 215 40.73 4.82 3.71
C ASP A 215 41.70 5.73 4.50
N GLU A 216 41.18 6.77 5.16
CA GLU A 216 41.92 7.62 6.09
C GLU A 216 42.29 6.91 7.42
N GLY A 217 41.79 5.70 7.67
CA GLY A 217 42.01 4.94 8.90
C GLY A 217 41.29 5.51 10.13
N LYS A 218 40.22 6.30 9.91
CA LYS A 218 39.48 6.97 11.00
C LYS A 218 38.35 6.12 11.59
N LEU A 219 38.00 5.02 10.94
CA LEU A 219 36.90 4.17 11.38
C LEU A 219 37.42 2.96 12.16
N PRO A 220 36.72 2.54 13.23
CA PRO A 220 37.15 1.45 14.11
C PRO A 220 36.90 0.05 13.53
N THR A 221 36.09 -0.07 12.48
CA THR A 221 35.73 -1.34 11.85
C THR A 221 35.48 -1.13 10.35
N ASP A 222 35.24 -2.24 9.65
CA ASP A 222 34.90 -2.21 8.23
C ASP A 222 33.58 -1.45 7.99
N PRO A 223 33.44 -0.71 6.86
CA PRO A 223 32.30 0.17 6.61
C PRO A 223 30.92 -0.50 6.70
N HIS A 224 30.82 -1.80 6.39
CA HIS A 224 29.58 -2.57 6.45
C HIS A 224 29.17 -3.01 7.86
N LEU A 225 30.05 -2.86 8.86
CA LEU A 225 29.80 -3.23 10.27
C LEU A 225 29.51 -2.01 11.15
N MET A 226 29.54 -0.80 10.60
CA MET A 226 29.41 0.44 11.36
C MET A 226 28.07 0.53 12.09
N LEU A 227 26.95 0.15 11.47
CA LEU A 227 25.65 0.15 12.16
C LEU A 227 25.59 -0.84 13.32
N ARG A 228 26.23 -2.01 13.16
CA ARG A 228 26.28 -3.00 14.22
C ARG A 228 27.05 -2.44 15.42
N LEU A 229 28.21 -1.85 15.17
CA LEU A 229 29.02 -1.23 16.22
C LEU A 229 28.27 -0.08 16.91
N ALA A 230 27.57 0.77 16.15
CA ALA A 230 26.70 1.81 16.70
C ALA A 230 25.68 1.23 17.69
N ILE A 231 24.97 0.17 17.27
CA ILE A 231 23.98 -0.50 18.11
C ILE A 231 24.62 -1.11 19.36
N GLU A 232 25.79 -1.72 19.23
CA GLU A 232 26.52 -2.32 20.37
C GLU A 232 26.81 -1.29 21.48
N THR A 233 27.03 -0.02 21.14
CA THR A 233 27.28 1.03 22.15
C THR A 233 26.09 1.31 23.07
N VAL A 234 24.86 1.02 22.64
CA VAL A 234 23.61 1.34 23.37
C VAL A 234 22.74 0.11 23.66
N ALA A 235 23.15 -1.07 23.20
CA ALA A 235 22.40 -2.32 23.29
C ALA A 235 21.97 -2.72 24.72
N HIS A 236 22.70 -2.29 25.74
CA HIS A 236 22.43 -2.62 27.15
C HIS A 236 21.13 -1.98 27.68
N ASP A 237 20.71 -0.86 27.11
CA ASP A 237 19.51 -0.12 27.54
C ASP A 237 18.22 -0.66 26.97
N TYR A 238 18.29 -1.53 25.97
CA TYR A 238 17.14 -2.01 25.22
C TYR A 238 16.95 -3.52 25.33
N ASP A 239 15.69 -3.95 25.27
CA ASP A 239 15.31 -5.36 25.26
C ASP A 239 15.20 -5.90 23.81
N VAL A 240 14.97 -5.02 22.83
CA VAL A 240 14.88 -5.33 21.40
C VAL A 240 15.16 -4.07 20.58
N ILE A 241 15.78 -4.24 19.41
CA ILE A 241 16.10 -3.15 18.50
C ILE A 241 15.47 -3.43 17.14
N VAL A 242 14.79 -2.44 16.58
CA VAL A 242 14.16 -2.52 15.25
C VAL A 242 14.83 -1.52 14.33
N ILE A 243 15.27 -1.95 13.15
CA ILE A 243 15.93 -1.09 12.17
C ILE A 243 15.01 -0.90 10.96
N ASP A 244 14.69 0.34 10.65
CA ASP A 244 14.03 0.74 9.40
C ASP A 244 15.08 1.11 8.36
N SER A 245 15.11 0.42 7.22
CA SER A 245 16.07 0.73 6.15
C SER A 245 15.51 1.76 5.16
N ALA A 246 16.38 2.35 4.34
CA ALA A 246 15.97 3.04 3.12
C ALA A 246 15.65 2.03 1.99
N PRO A 247 14.96 2.45 0.91
CA PRO A 247 14.82 1.65 -0.31
C PRO A 247 16.08 1.66 -1.22
N ASN A 248 17.21 2.21 -0.75
CA ASN A 248 18.43 2.33 -1.54
C ASN A 248 19.27 1.03 -1.52
N LEU A 249 20.23 0.94 -2.44
CA LEU A 249 21.09 -0.24 -2.63
C LEU A 249 22.56 0.14 -2.51
N GLY A 250 22.89 0.72 -1.36
CA GLY A 250 24.23 1.19 -1.04
C GLY A 250 24.79 0.56 0.23
N ILE A 251 25.84 1.17 0.77
CA ILE A 251 26.51 0.68 1.98
C ILE A 251 25.58 0.67 3.18
N GLY A 252 24.57 1.56 3.23
CA GLY A 252 23.60 1.57 4.32
C GLY A 252 22.72 0.31 4.36
N THR A 253 22.32 -0.24 3.21
CA THR A 253 21.54 -1.48 3.18
C THR A 253 22.36 -2.68 3.65
N ILE A 254 23.65 -2.73 3.29
CA ILE A 254 24.57 -3.77 3.79
C ILE A 254 24.74 -3.63 5.31
N ASN A 255 24.87 -2.41 5.83
CA ASN A 255 24.94 -2.15 7.26
C ASN A 255 23.71 -2.67 8.01
N VAL A 256 22.49 -2.48 7.47
CA VAL A 256 21.26 -3.03 8.05
C VAL A 256 21.30 -4.56 8.06
N VAL A 257 21.75 -5.19 6.97
CA VAL A 257 21.88 -6.65 6.88
C VAL A 257 22.88 -7.20 7.90
N CYS A 258 24.05 -6.55 8.07
CA CYS A 258 25.09 -7.01 9.00
C CYS A 258 24.75 -6.73 10.48
N ALA A 259 23.91 -5.72 10.74
CA ALA A 259 23.47 -5.39 12.08
C ALA A 259 22.31 -6.26 12.57
N ALA A 260 21.48 -6.79 11.66
CA ALA A 260 20.31 -7.57 12.01
C ALA A 260 20.63 -9.02 12.39
N ASP A 261 19.91 -9.57 13.36
CA ASP A 261 19.84 -11.02 13.62
C ASP A 261 18.70 -11.66 12.82
N VAL A 262 17.63 -10.89 12.58
CA VAL A 262 16.50 -11.28 11.73
C VAL A 262 16.25 -10.17 10.72
N LEU A 263 16.25 -10.52 9.44
CA LEU A 263 15.94 -9.60 8.36
C LEU A 263 14.55 -9.88 7.81
N ILE A 264 13.59 -9.01 8.10
CA ILE A 264 12.24 -9.07 7.54
C ILE A 264 12.25 -8.37 6.17
N VAL A 265 11.77 -9.07 5.15
CA VAL A 265 11.62 -8.59 3.79
C VAL A 265 10.14 -8.46 3.44
N PRO A 266 9.55 -7.26 3.57
CA PRO A 266 8.17 -7.01 3.17
C PRO A 266 7.99 -7.21 1.66
N THR A 267 7.12 -8.13 1.29
CA THR A 267 6.87 -8.52 -0.11
C THR A 267 5.38 -8.38 -0.41
N PRO A 268 4.98 -7.42 -1.27
CA PRO A 268 3.57 -7.25 -1.59
C PRO A 268 2.99 -8.50 -2.26
N ALA A 269 1.81 -8.91 -1.83
CA ALA A 269 1.02 -9.99 -2.43
C ALA A 269 0.26 -9.49 -3.69
N GLU A 270 0.98 -8.79 -4.56
CA GLU A 270 0.48 -8.21 -5.82
C GLU A 270 1.27 -8.80 -7.00
N LEU A 271 0.58 -9.04 -8.13
CA LEU A 271 1.19 -9.58 -9.33
C LEU A 271 2.18 -8.56 -9.92
N PHE A 272 3.39 -9.02 -10.23
CA PHE A 272 4.59 -8.24 -10.59
C PHE A 272 5.40 -7.62 -9.44
N ASP A 273 4.85 -7.50 -8.23
CA ASP A 273 5.58 -6.92 -7.09
C ASP A 273 6.56 -7.89 -6.43
N TYR A 274 6.33 -9.20 -6.56
CA TYR A 274 7.27 -10.24 -6.09
C TYR A 274 8.65 -10.15 -6.78
N THR A 275 8.70 -9.62 -8.02
CA THR A 275 9.96 -9.45 -8.76
C THR A 275 10.91 -8.51 -8.02
N SER A 276 10.37 -7.56 -7.24
CA SER A 276 11.18 -6.66 -6.43
C SER A 276 11.85 -7.35 -5.24
N ALA A 277 11.21 -8.38 -4.67
CA ALA A 277 11.83 -9.21 -3.64
C ALA A 277 12.93 -10.09 -4.24
N LEU A 278 12.70 -10.66 -5.43
CA LEU A 278 13.73 -11.41 -6.14
C LEU A 278 14.95 -10.54 -6.47
N GLN A 279 14.73 -9.34 -7.02
CA GLN A 279 15.79 -8.36 -7.25
C GLN A 279 16.53 -8.05 -5.94
N PHE A 280 15.81 -7.82 -4.84
CA PHE A 280 16.43 -7.58 -3.54
C PHE A 280 17.36 -8.72 -3.12
N PHE A 281 16.95 -9.99 -3.31
CA PHE A 281 17.80 -11.14 -3.01
C PHE A 281 19.01 -11.26 -3.94
N ASP A 282 18.84 -11.07 -5.25
CA ASP A 282 19.95 -11.08 -6.21
C ASP A 282 20.99 -10.01 -5.85
N MET A 283 20.53 -8.82 -5.48
CA MET A 283 21.41 -7.72 -5.11
C MET A 283 22.06 -7.94 -3.75
N LEU A 284 21.33 -8.46 -2.76
CA LEU A 284 21.89 -8.81 -1.46
C LEU A 284 22.98 -9.89 -1.62
N ARG A 285 22.76 -10.91 -2.47
CA ARG A 285 23.79 -11.90 -2.82
C ARG A 285 25.01 -11.23 -3.45
N ASP A 286 24.81 -10.35 -4.42
CA ASP A 286 25.91 -9.73 -5.16
C ASP A 286 26.72 -8.76 -4.28
N LEU A 287 26.06 -8.00 -3.40
CA LEU A 287 26.69 -7.11 -2.43
C LEU A 287 27.47 -7.89 -1.37
N LEU A 288 26.90 -9.00 -0.87
CA LEU A 288 27.54 -9.81 0.16
C LEU A 288 28.68 -10.69 -0.36
N LYS A 289 28.78 -10.90 -1.68
CA LYS A 289 29.76 -11.82 -2.29
C LYS A 289 31.23 -11.54 -1.88
N ASN A 290 31.56 -10.28 -1.62
CA ASN A 290 32.91 -9.85 -1.24
C ASN A 290 32.96 -9.23 0.16
N VAL A 291 31.92 -9.41 0.97
CA VAL A 291 31.81 -8.84 2.32
C VAL A 291 32.02 -9.96 3.32
N ASP A 292 33.01 -9.79 4.21
CA ASP A 292 33.15 -10.67 5.36
C ASP A 292 32.12 -10.28 6.43
N LEU A 293 31.11 -11.13 6.60
CA LEU A 293 30.07 -10.96 7.59
C LEU A 293 30.57 -11.19 9.03
N LYS A 294 31.81 -11.65 9.23
CA LYS A 294 32.39 -11.99 10.55
C LYS A 294 31.50 -12.91 11.39
N GLY A 295 30.73 -13.78 10.73
CA GLY A 295 29.78 -14.71 11.35
C GLY A 295 28.39 -14.14 11.66
N PHE A 296 28.09 -12.91 11.24
CA PHE A 296 26.79 -12.27 11.42
C PHE A 296 25.93 -12.46 10.17
N GLU A 297 25.25 -13.61 10.10
CA GLU A 297 24.30 -13.94 9.04
C GLU A 297 22.86 -13.83 9.58
N PRO A 298 22.06 -12.85 9.13
CA PRO A 298 20.69 -12.73 9.60
C PRO A 298 19.80 -13.87 9.09
N ASP A 299 18.86 -14.31 9.93
CA ASP A 299 17.75 -15.16 9.49
C ASP A 299 16.78 -14.32 8.64
N VAL A 300 16.70 -14.64 7.34
CA VAL A 300 15.89 -13.87 6.38
C VAL A 300 14.46 -14.40 6.35
N ARG A 301 13.50 -13.52 6.66
CA ARG A 301 12.06 -13.83 6.72
C ARG A 301 11.25 -12.96 5.77
N ILE A 302 10.39 -13.59 4.97
CA ILE A 302 9.51 -12.89 4.03
C ILE A 302 8.19 -12.60 4.71
N LEU A 303 7.80 -11.32 4.78
CA LEU A 303 6.50 -10.90 5.27
C LEU A 303 5.62 -10.49 4.09
N LEU A 304 4.55 -11.23 3.83
CA LEU A 304 3.59 -10.84 2.80
C LEU A 304 2.86 -9.56 3.22
N THR A 305 2.87 -8.54 2.38
CA THR A 305 2.21 -7.24 2.60
C THR A 305 1.18 -6.93 1.53
N LYS A 306 0.39 -5.86 1.71
CA LYS A 306 -0.71 -5.48 0.82
C LYS A 306 -1.68 -6.61 0.50
N TYR A 307 -1.89 -7.52 1.46
CA TYR A 307 -2.74 -8.68 1.23
C TYR A 307 -4.22 -8.24 1.20
N SER A 308 -4.88 -8.39 0.05
CA SER A 308 -6.29 -8.03 -0.09
C SER A 308 -7.19 -9.25 0.07
N ASN A 309 -8.19 -9.14 0.95
CA ASN A 309 -9.25 -10.16 1.13
C ASN A 309 -10.46 -9.92 0.21
N SER A 310 -10.39 -8.94 -0.68
CA SER A 310 -11.48 -8.62 -1.59
C SER A 310 -11.73 -9.78 -2.56
N ASN A 311 -13.00 -10.03 -2.90
CA ASN A 311 -13.35 -11.06 -3.88
C ASN A 311 -12.69 -10.73 -5.23
N GLY A 312 -11.93 -11.68 -5.79
CA GLY A 312 -11.14 -11.48 -7.01
C GLY A 312 -9.73 -10.91 -6.76
N SER A 313 -9.31 -10.79 -5.50
CA SER A 313 -7.93 -10.50 -5.14
C SER A 313 -7.00 -11.62 -5.61
N GLN A 314 -5.85 -11.23 -6.15
CA GLN A 314 -4.77 -12.14 -6.51
C GLN A 314 -3.89 -12.52 -5.31
N SER A 315 -4.08 -11.89 -4.15
CA SER A 315 -3.24 -12.12 -2.97
C SER A 315 -3.21 -13.58 -2.50
N PRO A 316 -4.32 -14.35 -2.47
CA PRO A 316 -4.28 -15.77 -2.09
C PRO A 316 -3.44 -16.62 -3.05
N TRP A 317 -3.59 -16.41 -4.35
CA TRP A 317 -2.80 -17.12 -5.36
C TRP A 317 -1.31 -16.72 -5.27
N MET A 318 -1.02 -15.44 -5.10
CA MET A 318 0.35 -14.96 -4.93
C MET A 318 0.99 -15.50 -3.65
N GLU A 319 0.24 -15.56 -2.55
CA GLU A 319 0.69 -16.19 -1.31
C GLU A 319 1.08 -17.65 -1.53
N GLU A 320 0.26 -18.43 -2.25
CA GLU A 320 0.57 -19.82 -2.60
C GLU A 320 1.88 -19.89 -3.40
N GLN A 321 2.05 -19.09 -4.46
CA GLN A 321 3.27 -19.09 -5.28
C GLN A 321 4.52 -18.69 -4.48
N ILE A 322 4.42 -17.66 -3.64
CA ILE A 322 5.53 -17.20 -2.79
C ILE A 322 5.89 -18.27 -1.75
N ARG A 323 4.90 -18.92 -1.15
CA ARG A 323 5.12 -20.00 -0.18
C ARG A 323 5.69 -21.25 -0.84
N ASP A 324 5.28 -21.58 -2.06
CA ASP A 324 5.86 -22.70 -2.81
C ASP A 324 7.32 -22.42 -3.18
N ALA A 325 7.66 -21.18 -3.52
CA ALA A 325 9.02 -20.79 -3.90
C ALA A 325 9.99 -20.68 -2.72
N TRP A 326 9.59 -20.01 -1.63
CA TRP A 326 10.48 -19.68 -0.50
C TRP A 326 10.15 -20.43 0.80
N GLY A 327 9.10 -21.25 0.80
CA GLY A 327 8.80 -22.21 1.85
C GLY A 327 8.78 -21.61 3.24
N SER A 328 9.65 -22.16 4.10
CA SER A 328 9.73 -21.79 5.52
C SER A 328 10.24 -20.36 5.79
N MET A 329 10.83 -19.68 4.80
CA MET A 329 11.21 -18.27 4.94
C MET A 329 9.97 -17.37 5.03
N VAL A 330 8.84 -17.78 4.45
CA VAL A 330 7.61 -16.97 4.42
C VAL A 330 6.88 -17.07 5.77
N LEU A 331 6.73 -15.93 6.43
CA LEU A 331 5.97 -15.84 7.68
C LEU A 331 4.53 -16.30 7.46
N LYS A 332 3.96 -17.00 8.45
CA LYS A 332 2.61 -17.58 8.33
C LYS A 332 1.50 -16.53 8.26
N ASN A 333 1.76 -15.34 8.76
CA ASN A 333 0.79 -14.25 8.81
C ASN A 333 1.13 -13.21 7.75
N VAL A 334 0.11 -12.48 7.31
CA VAL A 334 0.18 -11.49 6.23
C VAL A 334 -0.28 -10.12 6.74
N VAL A 335 0.35 -9.05 6.24
CA VAL A 335 -0.12 -7.68 6.46
C VAL A 335 -1.17 -7.36 5.40
N ARG A 336 -2.41 -7.20 5.85
CA ARG A 336 -3.55 -6.91 4.97
C ARG A 336 -3.64 -5.43 4.64
N GLU A 337 -4.14 -5.13 3.45
CA GLU A 337 -4.50 -3.77 3.09
C GLU A 337 -5.80 -3.36 3.80
N THR A 338 -5.78 -2.21 4.48
CA THR A 338 -6.98 -1.62 5.07
C THR A 338 -6.95 -0.10 5.05
N ASP A 339 -8.12 0.50 4.80
CA ASP A 339 -8.30 1.95 4.87
C ASP A 339 -7.95 2.52 6.25
N GLU A 340 -8.15 1.75 7.33
CA GLU A 340 -7.93 2.23 8.69
C GLU A 340 -6.44 2.48 8.99
N VAL A 341 -5.57 1.60 8.47
CA VAL A 341 -4.12 1.83 8.50
C VAL A 341 -3.80 3.06 7.66
N GLY A 342 -4.27 3.14 6.41
CA GLY A 342 -4.02 4.29 5.53
C GLY A 342 -4.44 5.65 6.12
N LYS A 343 -5.60 5.72 6.78
CA LYS A 343 -6.07 6.93 7.49
C LYS A 343 -5.15 7.33 8.65
N GLY A 344 -4.58 6.34 9.35
CA GLY A 344 -3.55 6.58 10.36
C GLY A 344 -2.30 7.18 9.74
N GLN A 345 -1.80 6.59 8.65
CA GLN A 345 -0.58 7.02 7.97
C GLN A 345 -0.67 8.48 7.49
N ILE A 346 -1.83 8.92 6.96
CA ILE A 346 -2.05 10.33 6.57
C ILE A 346 -1.81 11.30 7.73
N ARG A 347 -2.08 10.85 8.97
CA ARG A 347 -1.88 11.64 10.19
C ARG A 347 -0.54 11.36 10.86
N MET A 348 0.35 10.58 10.25
CA MET A 348 1.59 10.06 10.86
C MET A 348 1.30 9.35 12.19
N ARG A 349 0.28 8.48 12.17
CA ARG A 349 -0.15 7.69 13.32
C ARG A 349 -0.37 6.23 12.95
N THR A 350 -0.20 5.32 13.91
CA THR A 350 -0.58 3.92 13.72
C THR A 350 -1.98 3.62 14.23
N VAL A 351 -2.49 2.43 13.91
CA VAL A 351 -3.77 1.94 14.45
C VAL A 351 -3.72 1.74 15.97
N PHE A 352 -2.53 1.60 16.57
CA PHE A 352 -2.38 1.37 18.00
C PHE A 352 -2.69 2.60 18.85
N GLU A 353 -2.61 3.80 18.29
CA GLU A 353 -2.84 5.06 19.00
C GLU A 353 -4.14 5.77 18.63
N GLN A 354 -4.87 5.28 17.62
CA GLN A 354 -6.13 5.88 17.19
C GLN A 354 -7.15 5.88 18.33
N ALA A 355 -7.57 7.07 18.77
CA ALA A 355 -8.65 7.27 19.73
C ALA A 355 -10.02 6.93 19.11
N ILE A 356 -11.06 6.75 19.94
CA ILE A 356 -12.38 6.26 19.48
C ILE A 356 -12.99 7.16 18.40
N ASP A 357 -12.86 8.48 18.58
CA ASP A 357 -13.31 9.54 17.68
C ASP A 357 -12.53 9.62 16.36
N GLN A 358 -11.36 8.98 16.30
CA GLN A 358 -10.50 8.97 15.13
C GLN A 358 -10.73 7.75 14.22
N ARG A 359 -11.51 6.76 14.70
CA ARG A 359 -11.73 5.47 14.02
C ARG A 359 -12.90 5.53 13.06
N SER A 360 -12.81 4.78 11.96
CA SER A 360 -13.96 4.64 11.04
C SER A 360 -15.11 3.86 11.68
N SER A 361 -14.78 2.77 12.39
CA SER A 361 -15.69 2.03 13.26
C SER A 361 -14.89 1.13 14.19
N THR A 362 -15.48 0.72 15.32
CA THR A 362 -14.85 -0.24 16.24
C THR A 362 -14.49 -1.57 15.55
N GLY A 363 -15.32 -2.03 14.60
CA GLY A 363 -15.08 -3.26 13.85
C GLY A 363 -13.90 -3.15 12.89
N ALA A 364 -13.86 -2.08 12.09
CA ALA A 364 -12.77 -1.81 11.15
C ALA A 364 -11.42 -1.67 11.87
N TRP A 365 -11.40 -0.95 12.99
CA TRP A 365 -10.21 -0.78 13.81
C TRP A 365 -9.74 -2.09 14.45
N ARG A 366 -10.64 -2.93 15.00
CA ARG A 366 -10.26 -4.26 15.52
C ARG A 366 -9.71 -5.16 14.43
N ASN A 367 -10.30 -5.13 13.24
CA ASN A 367 -9.77 -5.88 12.09
C ASN A 367 -8.36 -5.40 11.75
N ALA A 368 -8.12 -4.09 11.74
CA ALA A 368 -6.81 -3.51 11.48
C ALA A 368 -5.77 -3.89 12.55
N LEU A 369 -6.14 -3.88 13.83
CA LEU A 369 -5.27 -4.38 14.92
C LEU A 369 -4.96 -5.88 14.75
N SER A 370 -5.96 -6.68 14.37
CA SER A 370 -5.82 -8.13 14.21
C SER A 370 -4.88 -8.53 13.07
N ILE A 371 -4.52 -7.60 12.18
CA ILE A 371 -3.50 -7.83 11.13
C ILE A 371 -2.14 -8.04 11.79
N TRP A 372 -1.86 -7.21 12.78
CA TRP A 372 -0.56 -7.09 13.39
C TRP A 372 -0.39 -8.07 14.56
N GLU A 373 -1.45 -8.35 15.33
CA GLU A 373 -1.42 -9.27 16.48
C GLU A 373 -0.78 -10.66 16.20
N PRO A 374 -1.10 -11.37 15.09
CA PRO A 374 -0.55 -12.70 14.82
C PRO A 374 0.91 -12.65 14.38
N ILE A 375 1.30 -11.64 13.58
CA ILE A 375 2.70 -11.39 13.19
C ILE A 375 3.53 -11.18 14.46
N MET A 376 2.96 -10.45 15.42
CA MET A 376 3.60 -10.02 16.65
C MET A 376 3.60 -11.06 17.78
N LYS A 377 2.68 -12.04 17.79
CA LYS A 377 2.67 -13.15 18.75
C LYS A 377 3.77 -14.20 18.50
N ARG A 378 4.42 -14.16 17.33
CA ARG A 378 5.51 -15.07 16.94
C ARG A 378 6.82 -14.33 16.57
N ALA A 379 6.93 -13.04 16.88
CA ALA A 379 8.24 -12.38 16.97
C ALA A 379 9.14 -13.20 17.91
N PRO A 380 10.48 -13.21 17.71
CA PRO A 380 11.40 -14.07 18.46
C PRO A 380 11.03 -14.07 19.93
N VAL A 381 10.70 -15.26 20.44
CA VAL A 381 10.31 -15.42 21.83
C VAL A 381 11.55 -15.06 22.64
N ILE A 382 11.56 -13.89 23.27
CA ILE A 382 12.47 -13.63 24.39
C ILE A 382 12.13 -14.73 25.39
N PRO A 383 13.06 -15.67 25.67
CA PRO A 383 12.74 -16.81 26.50
C PRO A 383 12.21 -16.31 27.85
N LYS A 384 10.95 -16.62 28.15
CA LYS A 384 10.49 -16.58 29.53
C LYS A 384 11.18 -17.75 30.23
N HIS A 385 12.33 -17.53 30.83
CA HIS A 385 12.94 -18.59 31.60
C HIS A 385 12.16 -18.81 32.89
N THR A 386 11.32 -19.84 32.85
CA THR A 386 11.25 -20.81 33.94
C THR A 386 12.27 -21.90 33.60
N LEU A 387 13.15 -22.23 34.54
CA LEU A 387 14.23 -23.20 34.37
C LEU A 387 13.67 -24.57 33.97
N ASN A 388 14.05 -25.08 32.79
CA ASN A 388 14.33 -26.50 32.64
C ASN A 388 15.10 -26.84 31.36
N THR A 389 16.10 -27.69 31.56
CA THR A 389 17.10 -28.20 30.62
C THR A 389 16.59 -29.43 29.86
N GLN A 390 16.79 -29.49 28.52
CA GLN A 390 17.33 -30.66 27.79
C GLN A 390 17.48 -30.39 26.27
N PRO A 391 18.41 -31.08 25.56
CA PRO A 391 18.85 -30.73 24.20
C PRO A 391 18.08 -31.46 23.07
N VAL A 392 18.18 -30.88 21.88
CA VAL A 392 17.57 -31.28 20.59
C VAL A 392 18.47 -32.27 19.84
N GLU A 393 17.87 -33.27 19.19
CA GLU A 393 18.53 -34.13 18.19
C GLU A 393 18.10 -33.76 16.77
N ASP A 394 19.10 -33.85 15.89
CA ASP A 394 19.16 -33.52 14.47
C ASP A 394 18.68 -34.70 13.60
N THR A 395 17.93 -34.46 12.52
CA THR A 395 17.92 -35.38 11.37
C THR A 395 17.59 -34.68 10.05
N SER A 396 18.59 -34.67 9.19
CA SER A 396 18.54 -34.47 7.74
C SER A 396 17.81 -35.62 7.01
N LEU A 397 17.13 -35.35 5.88
CA LEU A 397 17.02 -36.25 4.71
C LEU A 397 16.43 -35.51 3.48
N SER A 398 16.73 -36.03 2.29
CA SER A 398 16.90 -35.35 0.99
C SER A 398 15.86 -35.66 -0.12
N THR A 399 15.66 -34.67 -1.03
CA THR A 399 15.27 -34.71 -2.49
C THR A 399 13.84 -35.19 -2.92
N PRO A 400 13.30 -34.89 -4.15
CA PRO A 400 13.79 -34.07 -5.30
C PRO A 400 12.77 -33.11 -6.00
N ALA A 401 13.28 -32.40 -7.04
CA ALA A 401 12.79 -31.24 -7.80
C ALA A 401 11.56 -31.38 -8.72
N ALA A 402 10.98 -30.24 -9.11
CA ALA A 402 10.20 -30.05 -10.35
C ALA A 402 10.57 -28.71 -11.04
N PRO A 403 11.11 -28.71 -12.28
CA PRO A 403 11.61 -27.52 -12.97
C PRO A 403 10.62 -27.05 -14.04
N MET A 404 9.86 -25.98 -13.82
CA MET A 404 9.03 -25.38 -14.91
C MET A 404 8.88 -23.85 -14.84
N VAL A 405 9.28 -23.17 -13.77
CA VAL A 405 9.04 -21.71 -13.61
C VAL A 405 10.29 -20.87 -13.96
N ASP A 406 11.49 -21.39 -13.75
CA ASP A 406 12.76 -20.72 -14.10
C ASP A 406 12.91 -20.44 -15.60
N SER A 407 12.20 -21.18 -16.47
CA SER A 407 12.39 -21.08 -17.92
C SER A 407 11.64 -19.90 -18.56
N LEU A 408 10.60 -19.37 -17.91
CA LEU A 408 9.71 -18.37 -18.49
C LEU A 408 10.20 -16.93 -18.28
N ILE A 409 10.73 -16.64 -17.09
CA ILE A 409 11.26 -15.30 -16.74
C ILE A 409 12.64 -15.09 -17.37
N ALA A 410 13.49 -16.12 -17.42
CA ALA A 410 14.79 -16.07 -18.08
C ALA A 410 14.67 -15.83 -19.61
N ARG A 411 13.55 -16.18 -20.25
CA ARG A 411 13.37 -16.07 -21.71
C ARG A 411 12.85 -14.71 -22.20
N VAL A 412 12.19 -13.92 -21.36
CA VAL A 412 11.75 -12.57 -21.74
C VAL A 412 12.93 -11.58 -21.72
N GLY A 413 13.94 -11.81 -20.86
CA GLY A 413 15.20 -11.05 -20.84
C GLY A 413 16.14 -11.31 -22.03
N VAL A 414 15.94 -12.40 -22.78
CA VAL A 414 16.78 -12.77 -23.95
C VAL A 414 16.35 -12.04 -25.24
N MET A 415 15.34 -11.16 -25.18
CA MET A 415 14.81 -10.41 -26.33
C MET A 415 15.75 -9.37 -26.95
N ALA A 416 17.05 -9.40 -26.64
CA ALA A 416 18.07 -8.69 -27.40
C ALA A 416 18.58 -9.47 -28.65
N ARG A 417 18.19 -10.73 -28.88
CA ARG A 417 18.73 -11.54 -30.00
C ARG A 417 17.73 -12.31 -30.88
N GLY A 418 16.40 -12.26 -30.64
CA GLY A 418 15.44 -12.96 -31.50
C GLY A 418 13.99 -12.44 -31.43
N ASN A 419 13.28 -12.47 -32.56
CA ASN A 419 11.88 -12.04 -32.70
C ASN A 419 10.86 -13.13 -32.31
N ALA A 420 11.27 -14.25 -31.74
CA ALA A 420 10.38 -15.35 -31.39
C ALA A 420 10.72 -15.96 -30.03
N ILE A 421 9.70 -16.40 -29.30
CA ILE A 421 9.79 -17.08 -28.00
C ILE A 421 8.93 -18.34 -28.02
N THR A 422 9.32 -19.38 -27.31
CA THR A 422 8.47 -20.57 -27.12
C THR A 422 8.03 -20.64 -25.66
N LEU A 423 6.72 -20.66 -25.44
CA LEU A 423 6.09 -20.70 -24.12
C LEU A 423 5.06 -21.84 -24.05
N PRO A 424 5.00 -22.59 -22.94
CA PRO A 424 3.95 -23.58 -22.75
C PRO A 424 2.60 -22.89 -22.48
N VAL A 425 1.59 -23.24 -23.26
CA VAL A 425 0.19 -22.83 -23.06
C VAL A 425 -0.68 -24.08 -22.99
N CYS A 426 -1.39 -24.28 -21.87
CA CYS A 426 -2.13 -25.51 -21.58
C CYS A 426 -1.24 -26.78 -21.69
N GLY A 427 -0.01 -26.69 -21.17
CA GLY A 427 0.95 -27.81 -21.18
C GLY A 427 1.57 -28.12 -22.56
N ARG A 428 1.30 -27.31 -23.58
CA ARG A 428 1.79 -27.49 -24.95
C ARG A 428 2.68 -26.31 -25.35
N ASP A 429 3.88 -26.59 -25.86
CA ASP A 429 4.81 -25.55 -26.30
C ASP A 429 4.28 -24.82 -27.55
N VAL A 430 4.06 -23.52 -27.42
CA VAL A 430 3.65 -22.63 -28.51
C VAL A 430 4.79 -21.69 -28.84
N LYS A 431 5.19 -21.65 -30.11
CA LYS A 431 6.14 -20.66 -30.62
C LYS A 431 5.38 -19.38 -30.98
N PHE A 432 5.72 -18.30 -30.30
CA PHE A 432 5.24 -16.97 -30.55
C PHE A 432 6.27 -16.15 -31.33
N THR A 433 5.80 -15.32 -32.25
CA THR A 433 6.61 -14.34 -32.97
C THR A 433 6.10 -12.94 -32.64
N LEU A 434 7.00 -12.01 -32.31
CA LEU A 434 6.63 -10.63 -32.03
C LEU A 434 6.27 -9.90 -33.33
N GLU A 435 5.05 -9.41 -33.39
CA GLU A 435 4.55 -8.55 -34.46
C GLU A 435 4.20 -7.17 -33.92
N VAL A 436 4.43 -6.13 -34.71
CA VAL A 436 4.12 -4.74 -34.36
C VAL A 436 3.10 -4.20 -35.35
N LEU A 437 1.92 -3.88 -34.85
CA LEU A 437 0.85 -3.22 -35.61
C LEU A 437 0.98 -1.71 -35.41
N ARG A 438 0.94 -0.94 -36.49
CA ARG A 438 0.95 0.53 -36.40
C ARG A 438 -0.37 1.04 -35.85
N GLY A 439 -0.33 2.09 -35.03
CA GLY A 439 -1.50 2.65 -34.34
C GLY A 439 -2.74 2.87 -35.22
N ASP A 440 -2.54 3.47 -36.39
CA ASP A 440 -3.57 3.76 -37.41
C ASP A 440 -4.21 2.50 -38.05
N SER A 441 -3.56 1.35 -37.88
CA SER A 441 -3.97 0.06 -38.43
C SER A 441 -4.50 -0.90 -37.38
N VAL A 442 -4.37 -0.63 -36.07
CA VAL A 442 -4.72 -1.55 -34.98
C VAL A 442 -6.19 -1.99 -35.06
N GLU A 443 -7.11 -1.06 -35.28
CA GLU A 443 -8.56 -1.33 -35.40
C GLU A 443 -8.88 -2.23 -36.62
N LYS A 444 -8.12 -2.10 -37.71
CA LYS A 444 -8.33 -2.84 -38.97
C LYS A 444 -7.66 -4.22 -38.98
N THR A 445 -6.50 -4.34 -38.34
CA THR A 445 -5.60 -5.50 -38.45
C THR A 445 -5.64 -6.43 -37.24
N SER A 446 -6.33 -6.02 -36.17
CA SER A 446 -6.56 -6.84 -34.99
C SER A 446 -8.01 -6.79 -34.52
N ARG A 447 -8.47 -7.86 -33.87
CA ARG A 447 -9.73 -7.90 -33.15
C ARG A 447 -9.56 -8.65 -31.84
N VAL A 448 -10.37 -8.34 -30.84
CA VAL A 448 -10.43 -9.17 -29.63
C VAL A 448 -11.10 -10.49 -29.98
N TRP A 449 -10.54 -11.59 -29.50
CA TRP A 449 -11.11 -12.92 -29.71
C TRP A 449 -12.51 -13.01 -29.07
N SER A 450 -13.45 -13.66 -29.73
CA SER A 450 -14.87 -13.66 -29.33
C SER A 450 -15.16 -14.32 -27.98
N GLY A 451 -14.26 -15.19 -27.50
CA GLY A 451 -14.35 -15.78 -26.17
C GLY A 451 -13.81 -14.88 -25.05
N ASN A 452 -13.23 -13.72 -25.37
CA ASN A 452 -12.84 -12.74 -24.38
C ASN A 452 -14.06 -11.94 -23.94
N GLU A 453 -14.35 -11.94 -22.64
CA GLU A 453 -15.56 -11.36 -22.06
C GLU A 453 -15.55 -9.81 -21.96
N ARG A 454 -14.45 -9.13 -22.33
CA ARG A 454 -14.31 -7.68 -22.16
C ARG A 454 -14.96 -6.91 -23.31
N ASP A 455 -15.83 -5.98 -22.98
CA ASP A 455 -16.58 -5.18 -23.95
C ASP A 455 -15.74 -3.98 -24.43
N GLN A 456 -15.37 -3.98 -25.71
CA GLN A 456 -14.49 -2.98 -26.31
C GLN A 456 -15.11 -1.57 -26.38
N GLU A 457 -16.44 -1.45 -26.36
CA GLU A 457 -17.09 -0.13 -26.40
C GLU A 457 -17.13 0.54 -25.01
N LEU A 458 -16.93 -0.22 -23.94
CA LEU A 458 -16.85 0.30 -22.57
C LEU A 458 -15.45 0.80 -22.19
N LEU A 459 -14.46 0.60 -23.07
CA LEU A 459 -13.08 1.05 -22.89
C LEU A 459 -12.89 2.44 -23.53
N THR A 460 -13.37 3.46 -22.83
CA THR A 460 -13.20 4.88 -23.17
C THR A 460 -11.82 5.41 -22.76
N GLU A 461 -11.50 6.66 -23.10
CA GLU A 461 -10.29 7.35 -22.60
C GLU A 461 -10.26 7.37 -21.07
N ASP A 462 -11.39 7.70 -20.43
CA ASP A 462 -11.52 7.68 -18.96
C ASP A 462 -11.28 6.28 -18.38
N ALA A 463 -11.77 5.23 -19.03
CA ALA A 463 -11.61 3.85 -18.56
C ALA A 463 -10.18 3.29 -18.76
N LEU A 464 -9.35 4.01 -19.51
CA LEU A 464 -7.97 3.64 -19.88
C LEU A 464 -6.95 4.70 -19.43
N ASP A 465 -7.32 5.58 -18.49
CA ASP A 465 -6.46 6.63 -17.94
C ASP A 465 -5.19 6.07 -17.27
N ASP A 466 -5.24 4.82 -16.81
CA ASP A 466 -4.12 4.06 -16.26
C ASP A 466 -3.08 3.63 -17.33
N LEU A 467 -3.51 3.46 -18.58
CA LEU A 467 -2.68 2.95 -19.67
C LEU A 467 -2.24 4.04 -20.64
N ILE A 468 -3.12 4.98 -20.98
CA ILE A 468 -2.88 6.02 -21.99
C ILE A 468 -1.59 6.80 -21.76
N PRO A 469 -1.26 7.27 -20.53
CA PRO A 469 -0.01 7.99 -20.28
C PRO A 469 1.23 7.16 -20.64
N SER A 470 1.22 5.86 -20.32
CA SER A 470 2.36 4.97 -20.61
C SER A 470 2.57 4.77 -22.11
N PHE A 471 1.48 4.66 -22.88
CA PHE A 471 1.51 4.54 -24.34
C PHE A 471 2.06 5.81 -25.00
N LEU A 472 1.63 6.99 -24.52
CA LEU A 472 2.10 8.28 -25.04
C LEU A 472 3.56 8.57 -24.69
N LEU A 473 4.03 8.18 -23.50
CA LEU A 473 5.38 8.48 -23.03
C LEU A 473 6.42 7.46 -23.49
N THR A 474 6.08 6.17 -23.43
CA THR A 474 7.04 5.06 -23.55
C THR A 474 6.59 3.94 -24.49
N GLY A 475 5.39 4.05 -25.06
CA GLY A 475 4.76 3.00 -25.85
C GLY A 475 4.36 1.77 -25.02
N GLN A 476 3.90 0.73 -25.70
CA GLN A 476 3.49 -0.51 -25.04
C GLN A 476 4.67 -1.23 -24.39
N GLN A 477 4.62 -1.39 -23.06
CA GLN A 477 5.68 -2.04 -22.28
C GLN A 477 5.68 -3.56 -22.41
N THR A 478 4.50 -4.18 -22.29
CA THR A 478 4.33 -5.64 -22.38
C THR A 478 3.56 -6.01 -23.64
N PRO A 479 4.08 -6.90 -24.50
CA PRO A 479 3.35 -7.42 -25.66
C PRO A 479 2.05 -8.13 -25.26
N ALA A 480 1.05 -8.07 -26.14
CA ALA A 480 -0.17 -8.84 -26.05
C ALA A 480 0.03 -10.27 -26.58
N PHE A 481 -0.95 -11.16 -26.40
CA PHE A 481 -0.92 -12.51 -26.97
C PHE A 481 -2.11 -12.74 -27.90
N GLY A 482 -1.86 -13.41 -29.02
CA GLY A 482 -2.90 -13.69 -29.98
C GLY A 482 -2.51 -14.72 -31.04
N ARG A 483 -3.46 -14.98 -31.94
CA ARG A 483 -3.29 -15.85 -33.10
C ARG A 483 -3.69 -15.13 -34.38
N ARG A 484 -3.22 -15.63 -35.53
CA ARG A 484 -3.61 -15.09 -36.84
C ARG A 484 -4.76 -15.91 -37.42
N VAL A 485 -5.88 -15.25 -37.74
CA VAL A 485 -7.02 -15.87 -38.41
C VAL A 485 -7.49 -14.97 -39.56
N SER A 486 -7.46 -15.51 -40.78
CA SER A 486 -7.92 -14.81 -41.99
C SER A 486 -7.29 -13.43 -42.18
N GLY A 487 -5.97 -13.32 -41.94
CA GLY A 487 -5.22 -12.07 -42.11
C GLY A 487 -5.33 -11.06 -40.95
N VAL A 488 -6.18 -11.32 -39.95
CA VAL A 488 -6.37 -10.48 -38.76
C VAL A 488 -5.78 -11.16 -37.53
N ILE A 489 -5.18 -10.41 -36.62
CA ILE A 489 -4.71 -10.93 -35.33
C ILE A 489 -5.86 -10.93 -34.33
N GLU A 490 -6.27 -12.11 -33.88
CA GLU A 490 -7.19 -12.28 -32.76
C GLU A 490 -6.43 -12.19 -31.44
N ILE A 491 -6.80 -11.23 -30.60
CA ILE A 491 -6.18 -10.96 -29.31
C ILE A 491 -6.87 -11.78 -28.22
N ALA A 492 -6.12 -12.68 -27.59
CA ALA A 492 -6.56 -13.42 -26.41
C ALA A 492 -6.36 -12.57 -25.14
N ASP A 493 -5.12 -12.12 -24.91
CA ASP A 493 -4.72 -11.24 -23.81
C ASP A 493 -4.21 -9.91 -24.38
N GLY A 494 -4.58 -8.79 -23.74
CA GLY A 494 -4.21 -7.45 -24.17
C GLY A 494 -5.36 -6.61 -24.73
N SER A 495 -6.62 -7.00 -24.54
CA SER A 495 -7.78 -6.26 -25.06
C SER A 495 -7.84 -4.77 -24.64
N ARG A 496 -7.44 -4.42 -23.40
CA ARG A 496 -7.28 -3.02 -22.95
C ARG A 496 -6.12 -2.31 -23.68
N ARG A 497 -4.99 -2.99 -23.83
CA ARG A 497 -3.79 -2.47 -24.53
C ARG A 497 -4.08 -2.23 -26.01
N ARG A 498 -4.84 -3.12 -26.66
CA ARG A 498 -5.33 -2.93 -28.04
C ARG A 498 -6.13 -1.63 -28.14
N LYS A 499 -7.09 -1.40 -27.24
CA LYS A 499 -7.93 -0.21 -27.27
C LYS A 499 -7.13 1.06 -26.96
N ALA A 500 -6.23 1.01 -25.98
CA ALA A 500 -5.31 2.11 -25.68
C ALA A 500 -4.44 2.46 -26.89
N ALA A 501 -3.81 1.47 -27.54
CA ALA A 501 -3.02 1.67 -28.75
C ALA A 501 -3.80 2.32 -29.89
N ALA A 502 -5.07 1.92 -30.07
CA ALA A 502 -5.96 2.51 -31.07
C ALA A 502 -6.33 3.96 -30.74
N LEU A 503 -6.57 4.29 -29.46
CA LEU A 503 -6.89 5.65 -29.02
C LEU A 503 -5.68 6.59 -29.08
N THR A 504 -4.50 6.10 -28.75
CA THR A 504 -3.26 6.90 -28.72
C THR A 504 -2.48 6.86 -30.03
N GLU A 505 -3.02 6.23 -31.08
CA GLU A 505 -2.36 5.97 -32.37
C GLU A 505 -0.93 5.41 -32.21
N SER A 506 -0.71 4.61 -31.16
CA SER A 506 0.60 4.08 -30.81
C SER A 506 0.78 2.65 -31.34
N ASP A 507 2.03 2.24 -31.54
CA ASP A 507 2.35 0.89 -31.98
C ASP A 507 1.86 -0.17 -30.97
N TYR A 508 1.18 -1.19 -31.50
CA TYR A 508 0.64 -2.31 -30.74
C TYR A 508 1.43 -3.60 -31.04
N ARG A 509 2.19 -4.03 -30.04
CA ARG A 509 3.05 -5.21 -30.02
C ARG A 509 2.27 -6.45 -29.57
N VAL A 510 2.27 -7.49 -30.39
CA VAL A 510 1.58 -8.76 -30.13
C VAL A 510 2.51 -9.94 -30.39
N LEU A 511 2.57 -10.87 -29.46
CA LEU A 511 3.17 -12.18 -29.62
C LEU A 511 2.14 -13.10 -30.28
N VAL A 512 2.38 -13.43 -31.55
CA VAL A 512 1.48 -14.23 -32.39
C VAL A 512 1.98 -15.66 -32.45
N GLY A 513 1.12 -16.61 -32.04
CA GLY A 513 1.40 -18.03 -32.09
C GLY A 513 0.24 -18.83 -32.69
N GLU A 514 0.50 -20.09 -33.02
CA GLU A 514 -0.53 -21.05 -33.40
C GLU A 514 -1.27 -21.50 -32.13
N LEU A 515 -2.49 -21.00 -31.93
CA LEU A 515 -3.30 -21.23 -30.73
C LEU A 515 -4.68 -21.78 -31.11
N ASP A 516 -5.09 -22.86 -30.44
CA ASP A 516 -6.48 -23.33 -30.50
C ASP A 516 -7.39 -22.55 -29.52
N ASP A 517 -8.70 -22.82 -29.56
CA ASP A 517 -9.67 -22.10 -28.73
C ASP A 517 -9.49 -22.36 -27.22
N GLU A 518 -8.94 -23.51 -26.84
CA GLU A 518 -8.62 -23.82 -25.42
C GLU A 518 -7.47 -22.92 -24.93
N GLN A 519 -6.41 -22.81 -25.72
CA GLN A 519 -5.26 -21.97 -25.41
C GLN A 519 -5.61 -20.47 -25.47
N MET A 520 -6.46 -20.06 -26.43
CA MET A 520 -7.02 -18.71 -26.47
C MET A 520 -7.87 -18.41 -25.22
N ALA A 521 -8.69 -19.37 -24.77
CA ALA A 521 -9.46 -19.25 -23.54
C ALA A 521 -8.55 -19.13 -22.31
N ALA A 522 -7.51 -19.95 -22.21
CA ALA A 522 -6.57 -19.90 -21.09
C ALA A 522 -5.82 -18.56 -21.01
N LEU A 523 -5.30 -18.08 -22.14
CA LEU A 523 -4.63 -16.78 -22.22
C LEU A 523 -5.59 -15.62 -21.93
N SER A 524 -6.82 -15.68 -22.44
CA SER A 524 -7.83 -14.65 -22.16
C SER A 524 -8.24 -14.63 -20.69
N ARG A 525 -8.38 -15.80 -20.04
CA ARG A 525 -8.65 -15.87 -18.59
C ARG A 525 -7.49 -15.28 -17.80
N LEU A 526 -6.25 -15.67 -18.12
CA LEU A 526 -5.05 -15.14 -17.48
C LEU A 526 -5.00 -13.60 -17.55
N GLY A 527 -5.27 -13.03 -18.72
CA GLY A 527 -5.32 -11.57 -18.91
C GLY A 527 -6.45 -10.87 -18.15
N ASN A 528 -7.61 -11.53 -18.03
CA ASN A 528 -8.74 -11.02 -17.27
C ASN A 528 -8.56 -11.19 -15.76
N ASP A 529 -7.83 -12.20 -15.30
CA ASP A 529 -7.49 -12.37 -13.89
C ASP A 529 -6.49 -11.30 -13.42
N TYR A 530 -5.53 -10.94 -14.28
CA TYR A 530 -4.61 -9.83 -14.01
C TYR A 530 -5.32 -8.47 -13.91
N ARG A 531 -6.32 -8.23 -14.78
CA ARG A 531 -7.17 -7.03 -14.75
C ARG A 531 -8.64 -7.43 -14.83
N PRO A 532 -9.33 -7.61 -13.69
CA PRO A 532 -10.70 -8.12 -13.64
C PRO A 532 -11.65 -7.34 -14.55
N THR A 533 -12.48 -8.08 -15.27
CA THR A 533 -13.64 -7.51 -15.98
C THR A 533 -14.67 -7.00 -14.99
N SER A 534 -15.53 -6.09 -15.41
CA SER A 534 -16.58 -5.51 -14.58
C SER A 534 -17.63 -6.55 -14.17
N ALA A 535 -18.42 -6.23 -13.14
CA ALA A 535 -19.55 -7.09 -12.75
C ALA A 535 -20.57 -7.28 -13.89
N TYR A 536 -20.68 -6.29 -14.77
CA TYR A 536 -21.50 -6.32 -15.98
C TYR A 536 -20.98 -7.36 -16.98
N GLU A 537 -19.70 -7.26 -17.37
CA GLU A 537 -19.04 -8.16 -18.33
C GLU A 537 -19.01 -9.62 -17.82
N ARG A 538 -18.64 -9.84 -16.56
CA ARG A 538 -18.73 -11.17 -15.93
C ARG A 538 -20.15 -11.71 -15.93
N GLY A 539 -21.14 -10.84 -15.71
CA GLY A 539 -22.55 -11.21 -15.75
C GLY A 539 -23.01 -11.68 -17.12
N GLN A 540 -22.52 -11.06 -18.20
CA GLN A 540 -22.79 -11.50 -19.58
C GLN A 540 -22.19 -12.89 -19.85
N ARG A 541 -20.93 -13.11 -19.43
CA ARG A 541 -20.32 -14.45 -19.49
C ARG A 541 -21.13 -15.48 -18.72
N TYR A 542 -21.45 -15.19 -17.46
CA TYR A 542 -22.21 -16.14 -16.63
C TYR A 542 -23.58 -16.44 -17.22
N ALA A 543 -24.28 -15.44 -17.77
CA ALA A 543 -25.56 -15.65 -18.44
C ALA A 543 -25.43 -16.57 -19.66
N SER A 544 -24.40 -16.36 -20.49
CA SER A 544 -24.09 -17.21 -21.64
C SER A 544 -23.76 -18.66 -21.22
N ARG A 545 -22.81 -18.85 -20.28
CA ARG A 545 -22.44 -20.18 -19.79
C ARG A 545 -23.61 -20.88 -19.12
N LEU A 546 -24.42 -20.16 -18.35
CA LEU A 546 -25.60 -20.72 -17.70
C LEU A 546 -26.56 -21.34 -18.72
N GLN A 547 -26.77 -20.69 -19.87
CA GLN A 547 -27.64 -21.18 -20.93
C GLN A 547 -26.97 -22.28 -21.77
N ASN A 548 -25.72 -22.08 -22.17
CA ASN A 548 -25.05 -22.91 -23.17
C ASN A 548 -24.34 -24.14 -22.59
N GLU A 549 -23.86 -24.09 -21.35
CA GLU A 549 -23.04 -25.15 -20.72
C GLU A 549 -23.75 -25.82 -19.55
N PHE A 550 -24.59 -25.10 -18.80
CA PHE A 550 -25.18 -25.59 -17.54
C PHE A 550 -26.72 -25.71 -17.55
N ALA A 551 -27.37 -25.52 -18.70
CA ALA A 551 -28.82 -25.69 -18.89
C ALA A 551 -29.71 -24.98 -17.84
N GLY A 552 -29.30 -23.77 -17.41
CA GLY A 552 -30.02 -22.99 -16.40
C GLY A 552 -29.64 -23.30 -14.94
N ASN A 553 -28.77 -24.28 -14.68
CA ASN A 553 -28.39 -24.67 -13.32
C ASN A 553 -27.32 -23.74 -12.72
N ILE A 554 -27.77 -22.77 -11.93
CA ILE A 554 -26.89 -21.80 -11.25
C ILE A 554 -25.94 -22.47 -10.25
N SER A 555 -26.35 -23.57 -9.61
CA SER A 555 -25.50 -24.28 -8.66
C SER A 555 -24.31 -24.94 -9.37
N ALA A 556 -24.56 -25.61 -10.49
CA ALA A 556 -23.50 -26.24 -11.27
C ALA A 556 -22.50 -25.22 -11.86
N LEU A 557 -23.01 -24.06 -12.33
CA LEU A 557 -22.14 -22.96 -12.77
C LEU A 557 -21.33 -22.38 -11.60
N ALA A 558 -21.93 -22.25 -10.42
CA ALA A 558 -21.25 -21.78 -9.21
C ALA A 558 -20.09 -22.68 -8.78
N ASP A 559 -20.31 -23.99 -8.83
CA ASP A 559 -19.29 -24.97 -8.51
C ASP A 559 -18.17 -24.96 -9.57
N ALA A 560 -18.51 -24.84 -10.86
CA ALA A 560 -17.54 -24.79 -11.95
C ALA A 560 -16.71 -23.49 -12.00
N GLU A 561 -17.27 -22.36 -11.59
CA GLU A 561 -16.55 -21.08 -11.50
C GLU A 561 -15.87 -20.88 -10.14
N ASN A 562 -16.09 -21.78 -9.17
CA ASN A 562 -15.64 -21.65 -7.77
C ASN A 562 -16.06 -20.32 -7.12
N ILE A 563 -17.30 -19.88 -7.41
CA ILE A 563 -17.85 -18.59 -6.95
C ILE A 563 -19.26 -18.82 -6.41
N SER A 564 -19.61 -18.15 -5.29
CA SER A 564 -20.94 -18.35 -4.69
C SER A 564 -22.10 -18.04 -5.66
N ARG A 565 -23.16 -18.86 -5.60
CA ARG A 565 -24.42 -18.65 -6.34
C ARG A 565 -24.93 -17.21 -6.26
N LYS A 566 -24.79 -16.59 -5.09
CA LYS A 566 -25.21 -15.20 -4.82
C LYS A 566 -24.44 -14.18 -5.67
N ILE A 567 -23.15 -14.37 -5.88
CA ILE A 567 -22.32 -13.49 -6.71
C ILE A 567 -22.68 -13.67 -8.19
N ILE A 568 -22.87 -14.91 -8.64
CA ILE A 568 -23.31 -15.20 -10.01
C ILE A 568 -24.65 -14.54 -10.30
N THR A 569 -25.65 -14.73 -9.43
CA THR A 569 -26.97 -14.10 -9.59
C THR A 569 -26.87 -12.57 -9.65
N ARG A 570 -26.04 -11.96 -8.79
CA ARG A 570 -25.83 -10.51 -8.79
C ARG A 570 -25.21 -10.00 -10.07
N CYS A 571 -24.19 -10.69 -10.59
CA CYS A 571 -23.55 -10.32 -11.85
C CYS A 571 -24.53 -10.50 -13.02
N ILE A 572 -25.29 -11.61 -13.08
CA ILE A 572 -26.32 -11.82 -14.10
C ILE A 572 -27.39 -10.71 -14.07
N ASN A 573 -27.85 -10.30 -12.88
CA ASN A 573 -28.79 -9.19 -12.78
C ASN A 573 -28.15 -7.87 -13.18
N THR A 574 -26.89 -7.63 -12.81
CA THR A 574 -26.14 -6.44 -13.26
C THR A 574 -26.03 -6.39 -14.78
N ALA A 575 -25.79 -7.53 -15.45
CA ALA A 575 -25.67 -7.62 -16.90
C ALA A 575 -26.97 -7.32 -17.67
N LYS A 576 -28.12 -7.37 -17.01
CA LYS A 576 -29.41 -6.97 -17.61
C LYS A 576 -29.59 -5.45 -17.69
N LEU A 577 -28.73 -4.67 -17.03
CA LEU A 577 -28.79 -3.22 -17.13
C LEU A 577 -28.47 -2.77 -18.56
N PRO A 578 -29.12 -1.70 -19.06
CA PRO A 578 -28.76 -1.11 -20.33
C PRO A 578 -27.29 -0.66 -20.31
N LYS A 579 -26.57 -0.86 -21.42
CA LYS A 579 -25.17 -0.46 -21.55
C LYS A 579 -24.95 1.04 -21.32
N SER A 580 -25.93 1.88 -21.68
CA SER A 580 -25.93 3.32 -21.39
C SER A 580 -25.85 3.63 -19.90
N VAL A 581 -26.39 2.77 -19.03
CA VAL A 581 -26.27 2.92 -17.58
C VAL A 581 -24.83 2.66 -17.13
N VAL A 582 -24.20 1.61 -17.67
CA VAL A 582 -22.81 1.26 -17.36
C VAL A 582 -21.83 2.32 -17.88
N ALA A 583 -22.12 2.93 -19.02
CA ALA A 583 -21.32 4.00 -19.62
C ALA A 583 -21.36 5.34 -18.85
N LEU A 584 -22.22 5.48 -17.83
CA LEU A 584 -22.24 6.67 -16.98
C LEU A 584 -21.01 6.74 -16.07
N PHE A 585 -20.55 5.58 -15.61
CA PHE A 585 -19.37 5.43 -14.77
C PHE A 585 -18.11 5.76 -15.56
N SER A 586 -17.07 6.27 -14.88
CA SER A 586 -15.78 6.57 -15.53
C SER A 586 -15.08 5.29 -15.93
N HIS A 587 -15.18 4.27 -15.07
CA HIS A 587 -14.75 2.91 -15.35
C HIS A 587 -15.91 1.92 -15.09
N PRO A 588 -16.20 0.95 -16.00
CA PRO A 588 -17.29 -0.02 -15.82
C PRO A 588 -17.21 -0.83 -14.52
N GLY A 589 -16.00 -1.00 -13.99
CA GLY A 589 -15.73 -1.67 -12.72
C GLY A 589 -16.21 -0.92 -11.46
N GLU A 590 -16.52 0.38 -11.56
CA GLU A 590 -17.09 1.16 -10.44
C GLU A 590 -18.50 0.71 -10.07
N LEU A 591 -19.24 0.17 -11.04
CA LEU A 591 -20.55 -0.43 -10.79
C LEU A 591 -20.38 -1.82 -10.16
N SER A 592 -20.42 -1.87 -8.82
CA SER A 592 -20.33 -3.12 -8.09
C SER A 592 -21.49 -4.08 -8.43
N ALA A 593 -21.26 -5.39 -8.37
CA ALA A 593 -22.31 -6.40 -8.59
C ALA A 593 -23.50 -6.26 -7.62
N ARG A 594 -23.26 -5.71 -6.41
CA ARG A 594 -24.32 -5.47 -5.43
C ARG A 594 -25.19 -4.27 -5.83
N SER A 595 -24.55 -3.18 -6.22
CA SER A 595 -25.24 -1.95 -6.64
C SER A 595 -25.97 -2.16 -7.96
N GLY A 596 -25.36 -2.87 -8.91
CA GLY A 596 -25.99 -3.26 -10.17
C GLY A 596 -27.20 -4.17 -9.98
N ASP A 597 -27.11 -5.20 -9.12
CA ASP A 597 -28.25 -6.05 -8.74
C ASP A 597 -29.37 -5.24 -8.07
N ALA A 598 -29.03 -4.32 -7.17
CA ALA A 598 -30.01 -3.46 -6.51
C ALA A 598 -30.70 -2.52 -7.50
N LEU A 599 -29.94 -1.92 -8.43
CA LEU A 599 -30.45 -1.02 -9.45
C LEU A 599 -31.38 -1.77 -10.43
N GLN A 600 -30.97 -2.93 -10.92
CA GLN A 600 -31.80 -3.73 -11.81
C GLN A 600 -33.11 -4.17 -11.13
N LYS A 601 -33.06 -4.54 -9.85
CA LYS A 601 -34.26 -4.87 -9.07
C LYS A 601 -35.17 -3.66 -8.85
N ALA A 602 -34.60 -2.48 -8.57
CA ALA A 602 -35.38 -1.26 -8.35
C ALA A 602 -36.13 -0.80 -9.62
N PHE A 603 -35.57 -1.10 -10.79
CA PHE A 603 -36.13 -0.75 -12.10
C PHE A 603 -36.75 -1.94 -12.85
N THR A 604 -37.02 -3.05 -12.16
CA THR A 604 -37.82 -4.14 -12.74
C THR A 604 -39.18 -3.59 -13.15
N ASP A 605 -39.60 -3.88 -14.39
CA ASP A 605 -40.79 -3.34 -15.06
C ASP A 605 -40.79 -1.80 -15.28
N LYS A 606 -39.65 -1.13 -15.10
CA LYS A 606 -39.47 0.33 -15.27
C LYS A 606 -38.23 0.68 -16.10
N GLU A 607 -37.87 -0.18 -17.05
CA GLU A 607 -36.62 -0.06 -17.83
C GLU A 607 -36.56 1.22 -18.67
N GLU A 608 -37.69 1.66 -19.24
CA GLU A 608 -37.73 2.91 -20.02
C GLU A 608 -37.46 4.14 -19.16
N LEU A 609 -37.90 4.14 -17.90
CA LEU A 609 -37.61 5.23 -16.95
C LEU A 609 -36.11 5.29 -16.62
N LEU A 610 -35.47 4.12 -16.46
CA LEU A 610 -34.04 4.02 -16.24
C LEU A 610 -33.24 4.54 -17.46
N LYS A 611 -33.65 4.15 -18.67
CA LYS A 611 -33.01 4.60 -19.91
C LYS A 611 -33.12 6.12 -20.10
N GLN A 612 -34.30 6.70 -19.84
CA GLN A 612 -34.51 8.15 -19.89
C GLN A 612 -33.60 8.87 -18.90
N GLN A 613 -33.55 8.41 -17.65
CA GLN A 613 -32.70 9.03 -16.64
C GLN A 613 -31.21 8.90 -16.97
N ALA A 614 -30.77 7.75 -17.51
CA ALA A 614 -29.41 7.59 -17.98
C ALA A 614 -29.07 8.54 -19.15
N SER A 615 -30.01 8.77 -20.08
CA SER A 615 -29.84 9.73 -21.17
C SER A 615 -29.64 11.15 -20.64
N ASN A 616 -30.45 11.58 -19.67
CA ASN A 616 -30.32 12.91 -19.05
C ASN A 616 -28.94 13.09 -18.37
N LEU A 617 -28.44 12.06 -17.69
CA LEU A 617 -27.13 12.11 -17.05
C LEU A 617 -25.99 12.10 -18.07
N HIS A 618 -26.14 11.39 -19.20
CA HIS A 618 -25.20 11.47 -20.32
C HIS A 618 -25.14 12.88 -20.92
N GLU A 619 -26.26 13.57 -21.07
CA GLU A 619 -26.27 14.96 -21.53
C GLU A 619 -25.53 15.89 -20.57
N GLN A 620 -25.69 15.70 -19.26
CA GLN A 620 -24.93 16.44 -18.25
C GLN A 620 -23.44 16.13 -18.30
N LYS A 621 -23.05 14.85 -18.50
CA LYS A 621 -21.65 14.46 -18.67
C LYS A 621 -21.04 15.09 -19.93
N LYS A 622 -21.79 15.13 -21.04
CA LYS A 622 -21.40 15.85 -22.27
C LYS A 622 -21.27 17.36 -22.07
N ALA A 623 -22.06 17.94 -21.16
CA ALA A 623 -21.95 19.33 -20.78
C ALA A 623 -20.75 19.62 -19.85
N GLY A 624 -19.98 18.59 -19.44
CA GLY A 624 -18.78 18.70 -18.61
C GLY A 624 -18.99 18.38 -17.12
N VAL A 625 -20.18 17.93 -16.72
CA VAL A 625 -20.47 17.52 -15.34
C VAL A 625 -19.80 16.17 -15.05
N ILE A 626 -19.03 16.11 -13.97
CA ILE A 626 -18.37 14.91 -13.49
C ILE A 626 -19.16 14.39 -12.29
N PHE A 627 -19.54 13.11 -12.34
CA PHE A 627 -20.25 12.42 -11.28
C PHE A 627 -19.34 11.38 -10.64
N GLU A 628 -19.33 11.32 -9.31
CA GLU A 628 -18.73 10.19 -8.60
C GLU A 628 -19.67 8.96 -8.70
N ALA A 629 -19.14 7.74 -8.59
CA ALA A 629 -19.91 6.50 -8.79
C ALA A 629 -21.17 6.39 -7.90
N GLU A 630 -21.07 6.78 -6.62
CA GLU A 630 -22.21 6.79 -5.69
C GLU A 630 -23.26 7.86 -6.05
N GLU A 631 -22.83 8.99 -6.64
CA GLU A 631 -23.74 10.04 -7.13
C GLU A 631 -24.51 9.54 -8.35
N VAL A 632 -23.85 8.85 -9.28
CA VAL A 632 -24.50 8.21 -10.44
C VAL A 632 -25.62 7.28 -9.96
N ILE A 633 -25.33 6.39 -9.00
CA ILE A 633 -26.33 5.45 -8.46
C ILE A 633 -27.49 6.20 -7.79
N THR A 634 -27.17 7.25 -7.02
CA THR A 634 -28.17 8.07 -6.33
C THR A 634 -29.09 8.81 -7.30
N LEU A 635 -28.52 9.43 -8.33
CA LEU A 635 -29.23 10.17 -9.38
C LEU A 635 -30.04 9.26 -10.29
N LEU A 636 -29.55 8.06 -10.58
CA LEU A 636 -30.34 7.04 -11.27
C LEU A 636 -31.55 6.64 -10.43
N THR A 637 -31.37 6.43 -9.13
CA THR A 637 -32.45 5.96 -8.25
C THR A 637 -33.43 7.07 -7.83
N SER A 638 -33.06 8.35 -7.93
CA SER A 638 -33.89 9.47 -7.46
C SER A 638 -35.22 9.59 -8.20
N VAL A 639 -35.27 9.18 -9.47
CA VAL A 639 -36.50 9.19 -10.28
C VAL A 639 -37.59 8.25 -9.72
N LEU A 640 -37.23 7.28 -8.86
CA LEU A 640 -38.18 6.39 -8.19
C LEU A 640 -38.80 7.01 -6.93
N LYS A 641 -38.24 8.11 -6.41
CA LYS A 641 -38.73 8.80 -5.20
C LYS A 641 -39.65 9.95 -5.60
N THR A 642 -40.90 9.65 -5.90
CA THR A 642 -41.93 10.70 -6.01
C THR A 642 -42.24 11.23 -4.60
N SER A 643 -42.16 12.54 -4.40
CA SER A 643 -42.51 13.28 -3.16
C SER A 643 -41.55 13.15 -1.96
N SER A 644 -40.51 13.98 -1.94
CA SER A 644 -40.29 15.01 -0.90
C SER A 644 -38.94 15.67 -1.16
N ALA A 645 -38.92 17.00 -1.15
CA ALA A 645 -37.73 17.80 -1.28
C ALA A 645 -36.81 17.61 -0.06
N SER A 646 -36.07 16.51 0.01
CA SER A 646 -34.79 16.54 0.70
C SER A 646 -33.79 17.09 -0.31
N ARG A 647 -33.44 18.38 -0.19
CA ARG A 647 -32.22 18.90 -0.81
C ARG A 647 -31.04 18.14 -0.21
N THR A 648 -30.72 16.99 -0.80
CA THR A 648 -29.41 16.39 -0.63
C THR A 648 -28.44 17.40 -1.22
N SER A 649 -27.55 17.96 -0.40
CA SER A 649 -26.50 18.87 -0.88
C SER A 649 -25.51 18.06 -1.71
N LEU A 650 -25.87 17.81 -2.97
CA LEU A 650 -25.02 17.14 -3.95
C LEU A 650 -23.86 18.08 -4.28
N SER A 651 -22.64 17.54 -4.25
CA SER A 651 -21.45 18.28 -4.63
C SER A 651 -21.11 17.97 -6.08
N SER A 652 -21.56 18.78 -7.03
CA SER A 652 -21.22 18.55 -8.44
C SER A 652 -19.88 19.17 -8.79
N ARG A 653 -19.00 18.38 -9.43
CA ARG A 653 -17.78 18.90 -10.05
C ARG A 653 -18.03 19.11 -11.53
N HIS A 654 -17.67 20.29 -12.04
CA HIS A 654 -17.77 20.63 -13.45
C HIS A 654 -16.37 20.94 -13.98
N GLN A 655 -15.92 20.25 -15.02
CA GLN A 655 -14.70 20.60 -15.73
C GLN A 655 -15.04 21.39 -17.00
N PHE A 656 -14.53 22.61 -17.09
CA PHE A 656 -14.73 23.49 -18.26
C PHE A 656 -13.59 23.34 -19.27
N ALA A 657 -12.37 23.07 -18.80
CA ALA A 657 -11.19 22.78 -19.62
C ALA A 657 -10.15 21.97 -18.81
N PRO A 658 -9.14 21.34 -19.45
CA PRO A 658 -8.01 20.73 -18.74
C PRO A 658 -7.33 21.73 -17.79
N GLY A 659 -7.30 21.42 -16.49
CA GLY A 659 -6.78 22.35 -15.47
C GLY A 659 -7.76 23.44 -15.01
N ALA A 660 -8.98 23.50 -15.54
CA ALA A 660 -10.02 24.45 -15.10
C ALA A 660 -11.29 23.71 -14.65
N THR A 661 -11.46 23.60 -13.33
CA THR A 661 -12.59 22.87 -12.72
C THR A 661 -13.30 23.73 -11.68
N VAL A 662 -14.61 23.52 -11.52
CA VAL A 662 -15.42 24.09 -10.44
C VAL A 662 -16.01 22.96 -9.62
N LEU A 663 -15.94 23.06 -8.31
CA LEU A 663 -16.68 22.20 -7.39
C LEU A 663 -17.77 23.01 -6.71
N TYR A 664 -19.03 22.68 -7.01
CA TYR A 664 -20.19 23.27 -6.35
C TYR A 664 -20.50 22.49 -5.07
N LYS A 665 -20.59 23.17 -3.93
CA LYS A 665 -20.96 22.61 -2.62
C LYS A 665 -22.08 23.46 -2.01
N GLY A 666 -23.33 23.10 -2.29
CA GLY A 666 -24.48 23.92 -1.90
C GLY A 666 -24.38 25.31 -2.54
N ASP A 667 -24.42 26.36 -1.72
CA ASP A 667 -24.33 27.76 -2.19
C ASP A 667 -22.89 28.26 -2.41
N LYS A 668 -21.88 27.38 -2.28
CA LYS A 668 -20.46 27.72 -2.47
C LYS A 668 -19.93 27.09 -3.75
N MET A 669 -19.12 27.84 -4.50
CA MET A 669 -18.33 27.30 -5.62
C MET A 669 -16.83 27.40 -5.29
N VAL A 670 -16.08 26.34 -5.57
CA VAL A 670 -14.61 26.31 -5.47
C VAL A 670 -14.05 26.16 -6.87
N LEU A 671 -13.47 27.23 -7.38
CA LEU A 671 -12.83 27.28 -8.70
C LEU A 671 -11.36 26.87 -8.55
N ASN A 672 -10.92 25.85 -9.29
CA ASN A 672 -9.54 25.38 -9.36
C ASN A 672 -8.99 25.62 -10.77
N LEU A 673 -7.96 26.45 -10.87
CA LEU A 673 -7.29 26.86 -12.11
C LEU A 673 -5.79 26.54 -12.02
N ASP A 674 -5.35 25.56 -12.80
CA ASP A 674 -3.94 25.22 -12.95
C ASP A 674 -3.24 26.24 -13.85
N ARG A 675 -2.38 27.06 -13.24
CA ARG A 675 -1.59 28.10 -13.93
C ARG A 675 -0.65 27.57 -15.01
N SER A 676 -0.34 26.27 -15.02
CA SER A 676 0.49 25.65 -16.06
C SER A 676 -0.31 25.24 -17.31
N ARG A 677 -1.65 25.17 -17.21
CA ARG A 677 -2.54 24.67 -18.27
C ARG A 677 -3.57 25.69 -18.75
N VAL A 678 -3.89 26.68 -17.92
CA VAL A 678 -4.85 27.74 -18.23
C VAL A 678 -4.11 29.02 -18.64
N PRO A 679 -4.46 29.67 -19.78
CA PRO A 679 -3.83 30.92 -20.21
C PRO A 679 -3.90 32.01 -19.14
N THR A 680 -2.80 32.73 -18.93
CA THR A 680 -2.69 33.80 -17.92
C THR A 680 -3.78 34.86 -18.07
N GLU A 681 -4.14 35.24 -19.31
CA GLU A 681 -5.21 36.22 -19.59
C GLU A 681 -6.58 35.81 -19.04
N CYS A 682 -6.87 34.50 -18.99
CA CYS A 682 -8.13 33.98 -18.43
C CYS A 682 -8.14 34.08 -16.90
N ILE A 683 -7.00 33.82 -16.27
CA ILE A 683 -6.83 33.94 -14.81
C ILE A 683 -6.94 35.40 -14.40
N GLU A 684 -6.31 36.31 -15.14
CA GLU A 684 -6.38 37.76 -14.90
C GLU A 684 -7.82 38.31 -14.98
N LYS A 685 -8.63 37.81 -15.92
CA LYS A 685 -10.06 38.18 -16.01
C LYS A 685 -10.86 37.73 -14.79
N ILE A 686 -10.57 36.54 -14.25
CA ILE A 686 -11.26 36.01 -13.06
C ILE A 686 -10.81 36.77 -11.81
N GLU A 687 -9.52 37.06 -11.68
CA GLU A 687 -8.98 37.92 -10.61
C GLU A 687 -9.56 39.34 -10.67
N ALA A 688 -9.80 39.90 -11.86
CA ALA A 688 -10.45 41.18 -12.03
C ALA A 688 -11.90 41.18 -11.51
N ILE A 689 -12.68 40.14 -11.82
CA ILE A 689 -14.05 39.96 -11.30
C ILE A 689 -14.05 39.87 -9.77
N LEU A 690 -13.10 39.12 -9.19
CA LEU A 690 -12.98 39.00 -7.73
C LEU A 690 -12.58 40.32 -7.07
N LYS A 691 -11.72 41.12 -7.72
CA LYS A 691 -11.35 42.48 -7.26
C LYS A 691 -12.51 43.48 -7.35
N GLU A 692 -13.45 43.32 -8.27
CA GLU A 692 -14.66 44.15 -8.30
C GLU A 692 -15.54 43.93 -7.05
N LEU A 693 -15.49 42.74 -6.46
CA LEU A 693 -16.20 42.38 -5.23
C LEU A 693 -15.49 42.87 -3.94
N GLU A 694 -14.23 43.34 -4.03
CA GLU A 694 -13.54 43.98 -2.89
C GLU A 694 -14.01 45.42 -2.63
N LYS A 695 -14.76 46.02 -3.56
CA LYS A 695 -15.39 47.32 -3.30
C LYS A 695 -16.53 47.13 -2.29
N PRO A 696 -16.62 47.95 -1.23
CA PRO A 696 -17.74 47.85 -0.30
C PRO A 696 -19.03 48.02 -1.09
N ALA A 697 -19.99 47.11 -0.87
CA ALA A 697 -21.33 47.24 -1.44
C ALA A 697 -21.91 48.62 -1.02
N PRO A 698 -22.64 49.30 -1.92
CA PRO A 698 -23.25 50.59 -1.63
C PRO A 698 -24.24 50.55 -0.44
#